data_AF-A0A1I7UE25-F1
#
_entry.id   AF-A0A1I7UE25-F1
#
_cell.length_a   1.000
_cell.length_b   1.000
_cell.length_c   1.000
_cell.angle_alpha   90.00
_cell.angle_beta   90.00
_cell.angle_gamma   90.00
#
_symmetry.space_group_name_H-M   'P 1'
#
loop_
_entity.id
_entity.type
_entity.pdbx_description
1 polymer ?
#
loop_
_entity_poly.entity_id
_entity_poly.type
_entity_poly.pdbx_seq_one_letter_code
_entity_poly.pdbx_strand_id
1 'polypeptide(L)'
;MAFGMRKSVRECDGIYISSNAQLKNADALSNVISWNPSIWHIYDNPKLNFGPLCGIGLEKLVIDLDVYGNLRDCECKAVLLHLFSLPYYSNCTTIIGGANKGLKISGFSDSKDLSSVLSLKNLTSTVEIYETSFENLSFLGGIEEIGLEATNAWNIILIRDNPELRRLGFDSLKKLTPENGQFFANIPNNHPDLCLSTNELQVLAYHFVTLRFDFLSICQDLYRKDGEKTCIFGDLNTMDAGCQHVIGDVVIDSGNEKNAWKLENMTNVYGSLTVEETEEMEELKFAARLRQVAALRFDRHHPMIRFNYNKNLRSVSLPSMKSAPYPYDDDQIIEIYGNSMDIFKYQKECLLFQKLVRTAVKYNKKSCDKLPTGGTLITNYTDDFIYDTDPLNKGHLDTRDYLFDKSLIDVYQSIIDHLKTTYNICAFINLFVNLPHFLILLQKEMRSNIVYIVMIGICISDITHSIGKITQVTVGWLFQDVCPGVYPFYYIMVDVMARCSQIMSRRSSSALALFIVAFRAFSVAFPMQNSITMTTGIVIVTFIMIICISWSSLYYFLTNIVKQTQCPDLFIGRQPSWVMYIHDTFGKSEGMLRVIDGYMALFVSLLYVFVAFGLVVAVSRARRRRKSLKNEKSSSNTQALVIMMAMFMFISESTYGALFLLSSFFFVDFEERTYLEQLEVFAMTLSMINSIAHCLICFAMSSQYRDVVMRLWNHLYIQRPSSLLNPVPVFKGRDDQIIVYFII
;
A
#
# COMPACT_ATOMS: atom_id res chain seq x y z
N MET A 1 -48.98 26.15 31.37
CA MET A 1 -48.41 27.37 32.00
C MET A 1 -47.40 27.94 31.02
N ALA A 2 -47.67 29.14 30.52
CA ALA A 2 -46.76 29.85 29.62
C ALA A 2 -45.63 30.48 30.44
N PHE A 3 -44.36 30.23 30.06
CA PHE A 3 -43.21 30.94 30.62
C PHE A 3 -42.74 32.01 29.62
N GLY A 4 -42.73 33.26 30.08
CA GLY A 4 -42.29 34.42 29.32
C GLY A 4 -40.77 34.50 29.25
N MET A 5 -40.25 34.68 28.04
CA MET A 5 -38.85 35.02 27.78
C MET A 5 -38.64 36.53 27.91
N ARG A 6 -37.77 36.95 28.83
CA ARG A 6 -37.10 38.26 28.77
C ARG A 6 -35.89 38.14 27.84
N LYS A 7 -35.76 39.09 26.92
CA LYS A 7 -34.73 39.16 25.85
C LYS A 7 -33.51 39.97 26.29
N SER A 8 -32.31 39.46 25.99
CA SER A 8 -31.01 40.12 25.73
C SER A 8 -29.90 39.10 26.10
N VAL A 9 -29.19 38.41 25.20
CA VAL A 9 -28.09 38.83 24.29
C VAL A 9 -27.91 37.75 23.17
N ARG A 10 -27.09 38.02 22.14
CA ARG A 10 -26.82 37.21 20.93
C ARG A 10 -26.07 35.88 21.21
N GLU A 11 -26.14 35.00 20.20
CA GLU A 11 -25.62 33.61 20.06
C GLU A 11 -26.60 32.54 20.55
N CYS A 12 -26.80 31.49 19.76
CA CYS A 12 -27.81 30.47 20.02
C CYS A 12 -27.37 29.55 21.17
N ASP A 13 -27.60 29.98 22.41
CA ASP A 13 -27.55 29.14 23.60
C ASP A 13 -28.42 27.90 23.37
N GLY A 14 -27.86 26.70 23.55
CA GLY A 14 -28.57 25.46 23.28
C GLY A 14 -29.69 25.16 24.30
N ILE A 15 -30.07 23.89 24.43
CA ILE A 15 -31.22 23.50 25.24
C ILE A 15 -30.80 23.27 26.69
N TYR A 16 -31.53 23.83 27.66
CA TYR A 16 -31.32 23.58 29.09
C TYR A 16 -32.52 22.81 29.67
N ILE A 17 -32.28 21.61 30.19
CA ILE A 17 -33.24 20.79 30.94
C ILE A 17 -32.57 20.36 32.23
N SER A 18 -32.82 21.09 33.30
CA SER A 18 -32.22 20.76 34.59
C SER A 18 -33.16 20.86 35.77
N SER A 19 -32.77 20.18 36.86
CA SER A 19 -33.41 20.25 38.17
C SER A 19 -34.90 19.87 38.16
N ASN A 20 -35.35 19.01 37.24
CA ASN A 20 -36.74 18.57 37.17
C ASN A 20 -36.98 17.27 37.96
N ALA A 21 -37.67 17.37 39.09
CA ALA A 21 -37.94 16.24 39.97
C ALA A 21 -38.95 15.20 39.43
N GLN A 22 -39.66 15.49 38.33
CA GLN A 22 -40.74 14.64 37.81
C GLN A 22 -40.53 14.16 36.37
N LEU A 23 -39.57 14.74 35.64
CA LEU A 23 -39.29 14.37 34.25
C LEU A 23 -38.76 12.94 34.17
N LYS A 24 -39.38 12.10 33.32
CA LYS A 24 -39.03 10.66 33.19
C LYS A 24 -38.38 10.29 31.85
N ASN A 25 -38.76 10.97 30.77
CA ASN A 25 -38.23 10.77 29.41
C ASN A 25 -38.02 12.11 28.72
N ALA A 26 -37.26 12.09 27.62
CA ALA A 26 -36.99 13.26 26.79
C ALA A 26 -37.24 12.97 25.31
N ASP A 27 -38.13 12.02 24.99
CA ASP A 27 -38.38 11.52 23.63
C ASP A 27 -38.76 12.63 22.64
N ALA A 28 -39.36 13.72 23.12
CA ALA A 28 -39.67 14.92 22.34
C ALA A 28 -38.42 15.55 21.68
N LEU A 29 -37.23 15.36 22.24
CA LEU A 29 -35.97 15.87 21.70
C LEU A 29 -35.46 15.09 20.49
N SER A 30 -35.95 13.87 20.24
CA SER A 30 -35.54 13.05 19.08
C SER A 30 -35.75 13.76 17.74
N ASN A 31 -36.83 14.54 17.64
CA ASN A 31 -37.24 15.25 16.44
C ASN A 31 -36.72 16.70 16.38
N VAL A 32 -35.98 17.15 17.39
CA VAL A 32 -35.40 18.50 17.38
C VAL A 32 -34.16 18.50 16.49
N ILE A 33 -34.08 19.51 15.62
CA ILE A 33 -32.96 19.74 14.69
C ILE A 33 -32.36 21.10 15.04
N SER A 34 -31.04 21.13 15.23
CA SER A 34 -30.28 22.38 15.31
C SER A 34 -29.56 22.65 14.00
N TRP A 35 -29.61 23.88 13.54
CA TRP A 35 -28.92 24.35 12.32
C TRP A 35 -27.56 24.99 12.63
N ASN A 36 -27.36 25.44 13.87
CA ASN A 36 -26.12 26.02 14.38
C ASN A 36 -25.56 25.13 15.49
N PRO A 37 -24.22 25.05 15.65
CA PRO A 37 -23.61 24.34 16.77
C PRO A 37 -24.25 24.75 18.10
N SER A 38 -24.78 23.77 18.84
CA SER A 38 -25.52 24.03 20.08
C SER A 38 -25.23 22.94 21.13
N ILE A 39 -24.98 23.36 22.37
CA ILE A 39 -24.79 22.44 23.49
C ILE A 39 -26.12 22.27 24.24
N TRP A 40 -26.58 21.04 24.39
CA TRP A 40 -27.76 20.71 25.18
C TRP A 40 -27.32 20.25 26.57
N HIS A 41 -27.69 21.03 27.57
CA HIS A 41 -27.42 20.78 28.97
C HIS A 41 -28.62 20.06 29.60
N ILE A 42 -28.47 18.78 29.90
CA ILE A 42 -29.50 17.94 30.55
C ILE A 42 -28.95 17.36 31.84
N TYR A 43 -29.18 18.03 32.97
CA TYR A 43 -28.56 17.61 34.24
C TYR A 43 -29.46 17.69 35.46
N ASP A 44 -29.16 16.91 36.49
CA ASP A 44 -29.89 16.91 37.77
C ASP A 44 -31.40 16.66 37.64
N ASN A 45 -31.81 15.72 36.80
CA ASN A 45 -33.20 15.28 36.70
C ASN A 45 -33.33 13.84 37.26
N PRO A 46 -33.64 13.65 38.57
CA PRO A 46 -33.45 12.37 39.27
C PRO A 46 -34.28 11.19 38.76
N LYS A 47 -35.31 11.44 37.93
CA LYS A 47 -36.19 10.40 37.37
C LYS A 47 -36.01 10.23 35.86
N LEU A 48 -35.18 11.05 35.21
CA LEU A 48 -35.03 11.06 33.76
C LEU A 48 -34.08 9.96 33.30
N ASN A 49 -34.58 9.09 32.42
CA ASN A 49 -33.74 8.16 31.67
C ASN A 49 -33.40 8.78 30.31
N PHE A 50 -32.19 9.31 30.16
CA PHE A 50 -31.71 9.93 28.91
C PHE A 50 -30.97 8.95 27.99
N GLY A 51 -30.59 7.78 28.50
CA GLY A 51 -29.82 6.75 27.77
C GLY A 51 -30.25 6.48 26.32
N PRO A 52 -31.55 6.36 25.98
CA PRO A 52 -32.01 6.12 24.61
C PRO A 52 -31.67 7.23 23.60
N LEU A 53 -31.40 8.45 24.05
CA LEU A 53 -31.17 9.63 23.19
C LEU A 53 -29.69 10.00 23.06
N CYS A 54 -28.80 9.25 23.69
CA CYS A 54 -27.35 9.50 23.63
C CYS A 54 -26.76 9.32 22.22
N GLY A 55 -27.46 8.59 21.34
CA GLY A 55 -27.11 8.48 19.92
C GLY A 55 -27.31 9.78 19.12
N ILE A 56 -28.16 10.71 19.59
CA ILE A 56 -28.43 11.98 18.88
C ILE A 56 -27.16 12.81 18.75
N GLY A 57 -26.33 12.83 19.81
CA GLY A 57 -25.05 13.53 19.77
C GLY A 57 -24.07 12.89 18.79
N LEU A 58 -24.10 11.57 18.60
CA LEU A 58 -23.21 10.86 17.67
C LEU A 58 -23.68 10.97 16.20
N GLU A 59 -24.99 11.00 15.96
CA GLU A 59 -25.58 11.03 14.61
C GLU A 59 -25.78 12.44 14.05
N LYS A 60 -26.01 13.45 14.92
CA LYS A 60 -26.23 14.85 14.51
C LYS A 60 -25.04 15.71 14.95
N LEU A 61 -24.06 15.86 14.06
CA LEU A 61 -22.77 16.58 14.22
C LEU A 61 -22.85 18.05 14.71
N VAL A 62 -24.04 18.63 14.81
CA VAL A 62 -24.30 20.04 15.18
C VAL A 62 -24.78 20.16 16.65
N ILE A 63 -25.04 19.04 17.33
CA ILE A 63 -25.56 19.01 18.71
C ILE A 63 -24.55 18.33 19.63
N ASP A 64 -24.14 19.04 20.67
CA ASP A 64 -23.34 18.50 21.78
C ASP A 64 -24.21 18.23 22.98
N LEU A 65 -23.88 17.19 23.75
CA LEU A 65 -24.65 16.74 24.89
C LEU A 65 -23.82 16.90 26.16
N ASP A 66 -24.39 17.61 27.13
CA ASP A 66 -23.87 17.74 28.48
C ASP A 66 -24.89 17.10 29.44
N VAL A 67 -24.69 15.82 29.78
CA VAL A 67 -25.74 14.97 30.39
C VAL A 67 -25.24 14.24 31.63
N TYR A 68 -25.52 14.75 32.82
CA TYR A 68 -25.06 14.18 34.09
C TYR A 68 -26.08 14.31 35.22
N GLY A 69 -26.02 13.46 36.24
CA GLY A 69 -26.90 13.58 37.41
C GLY A 69 -28.37 13.20 37.16
N ASN A 70 -28.66 12.48 36.08
CA ASN A 70 -30.00 11.94 35.82
C ASN A 70 -30.13 10.48 36.31
N LEU A 71 -31.33 9.88 36.20
CA LEU A 71 -31.53 8.46 36.55
C LEU A 71 -30.65 7.53 35.69
N ARG A 72 -30.47 7.87 34.40
CA ARG A 72 -29.55 7.20 33.49
C ARG A 72 -29.03 8.18 32.44
N ASP A 73 -27.71 8.35 32.41
CA ASP A 73 -26.97 9.24 31.51
C ASP A 73 -26.41 8.48 30.29
N CYS A 74 -25.46 9.09 29.58
CA CYS A 74 -24.85 8.58 28.35
C CYS A 74 -23.61 7.68 28.51
N GLU A 75 -23.37 7.18 29.73
CA GLU A 75 -22.19 6.38 30.05
C GLU A 75 -20.90 7.12 29.61
N CYS A 76 -20.01 6.51 28.82
CA CYS A 76 -18.78 7.17 28.31
C CYS A 76 -18.90 7.65 26.85
N LYS A 77 -20.12 7.86 26.34
CA LYS A 77 -20.39 8.19 24.93
C LYS A 77 -20.99 9.58 24.76
N ALA A 78 -20.47 10.34 23.80
CA ALA A 78 -20.91 11.70 23.48
C ALA A 78 -20.94 12.63 24.71
N VAL A 79 -19.92 12.55 25.55
CA VAL A 79 -19.82 13.28 26.82
C VAL A 79 -19.00 14.56 26.65
N LEU A 80 -19.50 15.66 27.22
CA LEU A 80 -18.72 16.85 27.50
C LEU A 80 -18.15 16.77 28.93
N LEU A 81 -16.84 16.59 29.06
CA LEU A 81 -16.18 16.56 30.36
C LEU A 81 -15.80 17.96 30.80
N HIS A 82 -16.40 18.40 31.90
CA HIS A 82 -16.06 19.62 32.62
C HIS A 82 -16.29 19.38 34.13
N LEU A 83 -15.97 20.36 34.99
CA LEU A 83 -15.96 20.19 36.45
C LEU A 83 -17.18 19.46 37.02
N PHE A 84 -18.39 19.93 36.68
CA PHE A 84 -19.62 19.42 37.29
C PHE A 84 -20.00 18.03 36.78
N SER A 85 -19.59 17.68 35.56
CA SER A 85 -19.88 16.39 34.96
C SER A 85 -18.82 15.31 35.29
N LEU A 86 -17.58 15.71 35.58
CA LEU A 86 -16.44 14.82 35.86
C LEU A 86 -16.65 13.76 36.95
N PRO A 87 -17.28 14.04 38.11
CA PRO A 87 -17.53 13.02 39.14
C PRO A 87 -18.37 11.85 38.64
N TYR A 88 -19.27 12.09 37.67
CA TYR A 88 -20.20 11.11 37.11
C TYR A 88 -19.53 10.15 36.11
N TYR A 89 -18.32 10.46 35.63
CA TYR A 89 -17.61 9.68 34.61
C TYR A 89 -16.26 9.12 35.07
N SER A 90 -16.03 9.04 36.39
CA SER A 90 -14.78 8.58 37.01
C SER A 90 -14.27 7.19 36.60
N ASN A 91 -15.15 6.33 36.09
CA ASN A 91 -14.82 4.96 35.67
C ASN A 91 -14.55 4.83 34.16
N CYS A 92 -14.58 5.92 33.39
CA CYS A 92 -14.39 5.87 31.94
C CYS A 92 -12.89 5.73 31.58
N THR A 93 -12.55 4.73 30.77
CA THR A 93 -11.20 4.58 30.20
C THR A 93 -11.10 5.13 28.78
N THR A 94 -12.22 5.12 28.05
CA THR A 94 -12.33 5.60 26.67
C THR A 94 -13.53 6.51 26.58
N ILE A 95 -13.34 7.70 26.01
CA ILE A 95 -14.41 8.66 25.76
C ILE A 95 -14.51 8.91 24.27
N ILE A 96 -15.73 8.79 23.75
CA ILE A 96 -16.03 9.01 22.35
C ILE A 96 -16.78 10.33 22.20
N GLY A 97 -16.15 11.32 21.57
CA GLY A 97 -16.67 12.68 21.35
C GLY A 97 -16.66 13.13 19.88
N GLY A 98 -17.39 14.22 19.56
CA GLY A 98 -17.39 14.90 18.26
C GLY A 98 -16.79 16.32 18.36
N ALA A 99 -16.91 17.15 17.32
CA ALA A 99 -16.14 18.41 17.10
C ALA A 99 -16.08 19.43 18.27
N ASN A 100 -17.11 19.49 19.12
CA ASN A 100 -17.20 20.37 20.29
C ASN A 100 -17.31 19.60 21.62
N LYS A 101 -17.32 18.27 21.55
CA LYS A 101 -17.29 17.37 22.69
C LYS A 101 -15.82 17.14 23.03
N GLY A 102 -15.51 16.95 24.31
CA GLY A 102 -14.16 16.61 24.72
C GLY A 102 -13.86 16.95 26.16
N LEU A 103 -12.57 17.00 26.48
CA LEU A 103 -12.11 17.36 27.81
C LEU A 103 -11.93 18.88 27.87
N LYS A 104 -12.82 19.57 28.58
CA LYS A 104 -12.75 21.02 28.80
C LYS A 104 -12.57 21.31 30.28
N ILE A 105 -11.42 21.83 30.66
CA ILE A 105 -11.11 22.19 32.06
C ILE A 105 -10.84 23.69 32.16
N SER A 106 -11.59 24.39 33.01
CA SER A 106 -11.37 25.82 33.27
C SER A 106 -11.82 26.27 34.66
N GLY A 107 -11.23 27.37 35.16
CA GLY A 107 -11.67 28.05 36.39
C GLY A 107 -11.21 27.43 37.72
N PHE A 108 -10.06 26.73 37.73
CA PHE A 108 -9.57 26.00 38.91
C PHE A 108 -8.25 26.51 39.49
N SER A 109 -8.05 26.22 40.78
CA SER A 109 -6.81 26.49 41.51
C SER A 109 -6.09 25.26 42.09
N ASP A 110 -6.74 24.11 42.30
CA ASP A 110 -6.10 22.86 42.78
C ASP A 110 -6.51 21.65 41.92
N SER A 111 -5.55 20.79 41.57
CA SER A 111 -5.74 19.60 40.71
C SER A 111 -6.27 18.37 41.47
N LYS A 112 -6.37 18.43 42.80
CA LYS A 112 -6.84 17.32 43.65
C LYS A 112 -8.29 16.88 43.37
N ASP A 113 -9.09 17.74 42.74
CA ASP A 113 -10.49 17.45 42.40
C ASP A 113 -10.65 16.64 41.09
N LEU A 114 -9.56 16.25 40.43
CA LEU A 114 -9.56 15.63 39.09
C LEU A 114 -9.23 14.12 39.10
N SER A 115 -9.45 13.41 40.22
CA SER A 115 -9.17 11.96 40.33
C SER A 115 -9.90 11.12 39.27
N SER A 116 -11.04 11.60 38.78
CA SER A 116 -11.85 10.98 37.73
C SER A 116 -11.15 10.89 36.37
N VAL A 117 -10.11 11.68 36.12
CA VAL A 117 -9.40 11.75 34.83
C VAL A 117 -8.21 10.77 34.80
N LEU A 118 -7.77 10.27 35.95
CA LEU A 118 -6.62 9.37 36.08
C LEU A 118 -6.82 8.00 35.41
N SER A 119 -8.08 7.58 35.22
CA SER A 119 -8.45 6.32 34.57
C SER A 119 -8.52 6.42 33.04
N LEU A 120 -8.49 7.64 32.48
CA LEU A 120 -8.63 7.87 31.05
C LEU A 120 -7.36 7.49 30.30
N LYS A 121 -7.56 6.74 29.21
CA LYS A 121 -6.50 6.30 28.30
C LYS A 121 -6.71 6.83 26.89
N ASN A 122 -7.96 6.79 26.41
CA ASN A 122 -8.27 7.09 25.01
C ASN A 122 -9.33 8.18 24.93
N LEU A 123 -9.05 9.22 24.15
CA LEU A 123 -9.94 10.36 23.96
C LEU A 123 -10.14 10.59 22.47
N THR A 124 -11.35 10.42 21.92
CA THR A 124 -11.62 10.79 20.52
C THR A 124 -12.24 12.19 20.44
N SER A 125 -11.54 13.19 20.96
CA SER A 125 -11.95 14.58 20.91
C SER A 125 -10.80 15.55 21.19
N THR A 126 -11.05 16.85 20.99
CA THR A 126 -10.15 17.94 21.40
C THR A 126 -9.96 18.00 22.92
N VAL A 127 -8.73 18.31 23.34
CA VAL A 127 -8.39 18.67 24.73
C VAL A 127 -8.33 20.19 24.85
N GLU A 128 -9.16 20.79 25.70
CA GLU A 128 -9.18 22.23 25.99
C GLU A 128 -8.93 22.49 27.48
N ILE A 129 -7.89 23.26 27.80
CA ILE A 129 -7.56 23.63 29.20
C ILE A 129 -7.25 25.12 29.24
N TYR A 130 -8.02 25.88 30.01
CA TYR A 130 -7.86 27.32 30.04
C TYR A 130 -8.25 27.98 31.35
N GLU A 131 -7.64 29.13 31.66
CA GLU A 131 -7.95 29.91 32.87
C GLU A 131 -7.82 29.07 34.16
N THR A 132 -6.75 28.27 34.25
CA THR A 132 -6.43 27.47 35.45
C THR A 132 -5.16 27.94 36.13
N SER A 133 -5.01 27.63 37.42
CA SER A 133 -3.79 27.88 38.21
C SER A 133 -2.95 26.61 38.37
N PHE A 134 -3.08 25.64 37.46
CA PHE A 134 -2.30 24.39 37.53
C PHE A 134 -0.84 24.65 37.19
N GLU A 135 0.08 24.12 37.99
CA GLU A 135 1.51 24.13 37.68
C GLU A 135 1.89 23.08 36.63
N ASN A 136 1.17 21.95 36.58
CA ASN A 136 1.39 20.87 35.62
C ASN A 136 0.09 20.10 35.33
N LEU A 137 -0.01 19.46 34.16
CA LEU A 137 -1.16 18.60 33.80
C LEU A 137 -0.82 17.10 33.85
N SER A 138 0.08 16.69 34.76
CA SER A 138 0.51 15.28 34.90
C SER A 138 -0.63 14.30 35.23
N PHE A 139 -1.78 14.80 35.71
CA PHE A 139 -3.00 14.00 35.87
C PHE A 139 -3.54 13.46 34.54
N LEU A 140 -3.13 14.03 33.40
CA LEU A 140 -3.38 13.52 32.04
C LEU A 140 -2.34 12.52 31.56
N GLY A 141 -1.32 12.22 32.38
CA GLY A 141 -0.22 11.35 32.00
C GLY A 141 -0.59 9.89 31.75
N GLY A 142 -1.84 9.49 32.01
CA GLY A 142 -2.40 8.18 31.64
C GLY A 142 -2.93 8.09 30.20
N ILE A 143 -3.12 9.22 29.51
CA ILE A 143 -3.66 9.27 28.15
C ILE A 143 -2.64 8.71 27.17
N GLU A 144 -3.06 7.71 26.39
CA GLU A 144 -2.27 6.99 25.38
C GLU A 144 -2.62 7.43 23.95
N GLU A 145 -3.89 7.78 23.69
CA GLU A 145 -4.38 8.18 22.37
C GLU A 145 -5.34 9.37 22.43
N ILE A 146 -5.11 10.36 21.55
CA ILE A 146 -6.03 11.48 21.31
C ILE A 146 -6.42 11.46 19.82
N GLY A 147 -7.71 11.41 19.52
CA GLY A 147 -8.24 11.30 18.16
C GLY A 147 -9.30 12.34 17.84
N LEU A 148 -9.53 12.63 16.56
CA LEU A 148 -10.64 13.46 16.10
C LEU A 148 -11.52 12.65 15.12
N GLU A 149 -12.84 12.71 15.30
CA GLU A 149 -13.77 12.30 14.24
C GLU A 149 -13.67 13.30 13.07
N ALA A 150 -13.72 12.79 11.84
CA ALA A 150 -13.27 13.40 10.58
C ALA A 150 -13.94 14.74 10.14
N THR A 151 -14.67 15.40 11.04
CA THR A 151 -15.47 16.58 10.76
C THR A 151 -15.12 17.71 11.74
N ASN A 152 -14.28 18.65 11.28
CA ASN A 152 -14.22 20.07 11.70
C ASN A 152 -13.53 20.49 13.01
N ALA A 153 -12.45 19.84 13.47
CA ALA A 153 -11.56 20.46 14.47
C ALA A 153 -10.13 20.58 13.93
N TRP A 154 -9.67 21.81 13.72
CA TRP A 154 -8.27 22.09 13.35
C TRP A 154 -7.35 21.90 14.56
N ASN A 155 -7.79 22.27 15.77
CA ASN A 155 -7.00 22.10 17.00
C ASN A 155 -7.32 20.77 17.69
N ILE A 156 -6.32 19.91 17.88
CA ILE A 156 -6.42 18.69 18.69
C ILE A 156 -6.13 18.95 20.17
N ILE A 157 -5.28 19.96 20.44
CA ILE A 157 -4.91 20.42 21.78
C ILE A 157 -5.02 21.94 21.80
N LEU A 158 -5.74 22.48 22.79
CA LEU A 158 -5.88 23.91 23.06
C LEU A 158 -5.62 24.16 24.54
N ILE A 159 -4.46 24.74 24.88
CA ILE A 159 -4.08 25.01 26.26
C ILE A 159 -3.73 26.48 26.39
N ARG A 160 -4.58 27.30 26.99
CA ARG A 160 -4.41 28.75 26.94
C ARG A 160 -4.69 29.46 28.25
N ASP A 161 -4.07 30.61 28.46
CA ASP A 161 -4.41 31.50 29.58
C ASP A 161 -4.21 30.82 30.96
N ASN A 162 -3.17 29.97 31.10
CA ASN A 162 -2.80 29.32 32.37
C ASN A 162 -1.47 29.90 32.90
N PRO A 163 -1.51 30.92 33.78
CA PRO A 163 -0.33 31.70 34.14
C PRO A 163 0.72 30.93 34.93
N GLU A 164 0.36 29.87 35.66
CA GLU A 164 1.28 29.06 36.48
C GLU A 164 1.76 27.78 35.78
N LEU A 165 1.24 27.48 34.58
CA LEU A 165 1.45 26.20 33.92
C LEU A 165 2.86 26.05 33.33
N ARG A 166 3.66 25.14 33.90
CA ARG A 166 5.05 24.89 33.50
C ARG A 166 5.27 23.57 32.76
N ARG A 167 4.35 22.61 32.84
CA ARG A 167 4.48 21.27 32.23
C ARG A 167 3.15 20.72 31.69
N LEU A 168 3.16 20.15 30.48
CA LEU A 168 1.96 19.54 29.89
C LEU A 168 1.66 18.13 30.43
N GLY A 169 2.65 17.26 30.61
CA GLY A 169 2.47 15.99 31.31
C GLY A 169 1.74 14.88 30.53
N PHE A 170 1.78 14.91 29.19
CA PHE A 170 1.26 13.83 28.32
C PHE A 170 2.28 12.69 28.16
N ASP A 171 2.80 12.17 29.28
CA ASP A 171 3.94 11.25 29.29
C ASP A 171 3.69 9.89 28.63
N SER A 172 2.43 9.43 28.59
CA SER A 172 2.06 8.12 28.01
C SER A 172 1.47 8.23 26.61
N LEU A 173 1.39 9.45 26.05
CA LEU A 173 0.81 9.68 24.73
C LEU A 173 1.67 8.97 23.68
N LYS A 174 1.03 8.19 22.81
CA LYS A 174 1.68 7.41 21.76
C LYS A 174 1.14 7.72 20.38
N LYS A 175 -0.12 8.14 20.30
CA LYS A 175 -0.85 8.20 19.05
C LYS A 175 -1.79 9.40 18.96
N LEU A 176 -1.79 10.05 17.79
CA LEU A 176 -2.79 11.03 17.40
C LEU A 176 -3.56 10.53 16.16
N THR A 177 -4.90 10.58 16.17
CA THR A 177 -5.75 10.13 15.04
C THR A 177 -6.64 11.25 14.48
N PRO A 178 -6.93 11.27 13.16
CA PRO A 178 -6.35 10.44 12.08
C PRO A 178 -4.85 10.65 11.83
N GLU A 179 -4.11 9.60 11.48
CA GLU A 179 -2.64 9.64 11.33
C GLU A 179 -2.11 10.58 10.22
N ASN A 180 -2.96 11.02 9.28
CA ASN A 180 -2.60 11.78 8.07
C ASN A 180 -3.31 13.15 7.94
N GLY A 181 -3.70 13.77 9.05
CA GLY A 181 -4.32 15.11 9.06
C GLY A 181 -3.35 16.21 9.49
N GLN A 182 -3.52 17.45 8.99
CA GLN A 182 -2.88 18.62 9.58
C GLN A 182 -3.58 18.98 10.89
N PHE A 183 -2.95 18.63 12.01
CA PHE A 183 -3.43 19.03 13.33
C PHE A 183 -2.74 20.29 13.81
N PHE A 184 -3.44 21.04 14.66
CA PHE A 184 -2.90 22.18 15.38
C PHE A 184 -2.91 21.91 16.88
N ALA A 185 -1.81 22.26 17.55
CA ALA A 185 -1.73 22.35 19.00
C ALA A 185 -1.48 23.82 19.35
N ASN A 186 -2.49 24.47 19.92
CA ASN A 186 -2.47 25.89 20.21
C ASN A 186 -2.28 26.12 21.72
N ILE A 187 -1.15 26.70 22.09
CA ILE A 187 -0.66 26.83 23.47
C ILE A 187 -0.31 28.30 23.82
N PRO A 188 -1.18 29.30 23.61
CA PRO A 188 -0.88 30.70 23.86
C PRO A 188 -1.09 31.11 25.34
N ASN A 189 -0.47 32.20 25.77
CA ASN A 189 -0.70 32.86 27.06
C ASN A 189 -0.55 31.94 28.30
N ASN A 190 0.47 31.07 28.32
CA ASN A 190 0.80 30.27 29.51
C ASN A 190 2.10 30.79 30.18
N HIS A 191 2.51 30.16 31.28
CA HIS A 191 3.75 30.55 31.99
C HIS A 191 4.97 30.55 31.03
N PRO A 192 5.87 31.55 31.07
CA PRO A 192 7.05 31.63 30.19
C PRO A 192 7.99 30.41 30.24
N ASP A 193 8.12 29.79 31.41
CA ASP A 193 8.92 28.58 31.63
C ASP A 193 8.22 27.27 31.20
N LEU A 194 7.08 27.33 30.51
CA LEU A 194 6.43 26.13 29.98
C LEU A 194 7.36 25.38 29.04
N CYS A 195 7.48 24.06 29.23
CA CYS A 195 8.31 23.22 28.39
C CYS A 195 7.62 21.91 27.96
N LEU A 196 8.05 21.39 26.81
CA LEU A 196 7.69 20.06 26.29
C LEU A 196 8.78 19.05 26.61
N SER A 197 8.38 17.89 27.13
CA SER A 197 9.27 16.74 27.25
C SER A 197 9.68 16.21 25.87
N THR A 198 10.77 15.45 25.83
CA THR A 198 11.24 14.77 24.61
C THR A 198 10.23 13.78 24.07
N ASN A 199 9.41 13.15 24.92
CA ASN A 199 8.34 12.24 24.51
C ASN A 199 7.19 12.98 23.82
N GLU A 200 6.73 14.08 24.41
CA GLU A 200 5.66 14.90 23.84
C GLU A 200 6.05 15.44 22.46
N LEU A 201 7.23 16.05 22.35
CA LEU A 201 7.71 16.60 21.08
C LEU A 201 7.91 15.51 20.02
N GLN A 202 8.41 14.33 20.40
CA GLN A 202 8.56 13.20 19.47
C GLN A 202 7.23 12.76 18.86
N VAL A 203 6.18 12.63 19.68
CA VAL A 203 4.84 12.20 19.20
C VAL A 203 4.21 13.28 18.33
N LEU A 204 4.30 14.55 18.76
CA LEU A 204 3.79 15.69 17.97
C LEU A 204 4.50 15.78 16.61
N ALA A 205 5.82 15.58 16.59
CA ALA A 205 6.62 15.61 15.37
C ALA A 205 6.33 14.41 14.44
N TYR A 206 6.13 13.22 15.00
CA TYR A 206 5.78 12.03 14.22
C TYR A 206 4.44 12.17 13.49
N HIS A 207 3.48 12.88 14.11
CA HIS A 207 2.15 13.14 13.57
C HIS A 207 2.00 14.52 12.90
N PHE A 208 3.10 15.21 12.59
CA PHE A 208 3.10 16.50 11.87
C PHE A 208 2.19 17.58 12.50
N VAL A 209 2.09 17.62 13.83
CA VAL A 209 1.25 18.60 14.53
C VAL A 209 1.86 19.99 14.44
N THR A 210 1.13 20.98 13.94
CA THR A 210 1.59 22.37 13.91
C THR A 210 1.42 23.01 15.30
N LEU A 211 2.53 23.42 15.91
CA LEU A 211 2.53 24.09 17.21
C LEU A 211 2.37 25.61 17.05
N ARG A 212 1.48 26.22 17.84
CA ARG A 212 1.33 27.67 17.98
C ARG A 212 1.48 28.02 19.46
N PHE A 213 2.44 28.86 19.82
CA PHE A 213 2.76 29.19 21.21
C PHE A 213 3.51 30.52 21.30
N ASP A 214 3.48 31.15 22.48
CA ASP A 214 4.26 32.37 22.74
C ASP A 214 5.64 32.02 23.30
N PHE A 215 5.63 31.33 24.45
CA PHE A 215 6.81 30.85 25.16
C PHE A 215 6.71 29.34 25.34
N LEU A 216 7.69 28.61 24.80
CA LEU A 216 7.78 27.15 24.93
C LEU A 216 9.24 26.74 24.78
N SER A 217 9.72 25.87 25.65
CA SER A 217 11.08 25.32 25.62
C SER A 217 11.05 23.79 25.63
N ILE A 218 12.19 23.14 25.38
CA ILE A 218 12.33 21.69 25.55
C ILE A 218 12.80 21.44 26.98
N CYS A 219 12.11 20.55 27.68
CA CYS A 219 12.46 20.20 29.05
C CYS A 219 13.79 19.43 29.09
N GLN A 220 14.66 19.77 30.05
CA GLN A 220 15.97 19.16 30.23
C GLN A 220 15.91 17.83 31.03
N ASP A 221 14.92 16.99 30.72
CA ASP A 221 14.68 15.74 31.43
C ASP A 221 15.57 14.63 30.85
N LEU A 222 16.45 14.07 31.67
CA LEU A 222 17.36 12.99 31.27
C LEU A 222 16.74 11.58 31.40
N TYR A 223 15.60 11.49 32.08
CA TYR A 223 14.91 10.23 32.34
C TYR A 223 13.62 10.14 31.52
N ARG A 224 13.42 9.00 30.84
CA ARG A 224 12.19 8.67 30.12
C ARG A 224 11.54 7.42 30.69
N LYS A 225 10.20 7.36 30.64
CA LYS A 225 9.42 6.22 31.17
C LYS A 225 9.59 4.93 30.37
N ASP A 226 9.97 5.03 29.09
CA ASP A 226 10.27 3.88 28.21
C ASP A 226 11.66 3.28 28.46
N GLY A 227 12.48 3.92 29.31
CA GLY A 227 13.83 3.47 29.64
C GLY A 227 14.88 3.88 28.61
N GLU A 228 14.54 4.67 27.59
CA GLU A 228 15.50 5.16 26.61
C GLU A 228 16.39 6.27 27.20
N LYS A 229 17.70 6.22 26.89
CA LYS A 229 18.70 7.15 27.47
C LYS A 229 18.64 8.50 26.76
N THR A 230 18.37 9.56 27.51
CA THR A 230 18.43 10.96 27.05
C THR A 230 19.70 11.63 27.54
N CYS A 231 20.33 12.42 26.68
CA CYS A 231 21.52 13.20 26.99
C CYS A 231 21.38 14.63 26.46
N ILE A 232 22.04 15.56 27.14
CA ILE A 232 22.17 16.94 26.67
C ILE A 232 23.44 17.01 25.83
N PHE A 233 23.33 17.56 24.63
CA PHE A 233 24.48 17.81 23.78
C PHE A 233 25.32 18.94 24.36
N GLY A 234 26.63 18.70 24.41
CA GLY A 234 27.64 19.64 24.90
C GLY A 234 28.97 19.30 24.25
N ASP A 235 30.04 19.19 25.03
CA ASP A 235 31.31 18.71 24.49
C ASP A 235 31.27 17.19 24.30
N LEU A 236 31.24 16.74 23.04
CA LEU A 236 31.22 15.34 22.65
C LEU A 236 32.42 14.54 23.21
N ASN A 237 33.54 15.20 23.48
CA ASN A 237 34.70 14.56 24.10
C ASN A 237 34.39 14.06 25.52
N THR A 238 33.56 14.80 26.26
CA THR A 238 33.17 14.50 27.65
C THR A 238 31.81 13.82 27.77
N MET A 239 30.98 13.94 26.73
CA MET A 239 29.64 13.36 26.70
C MET A 239 29.67 11.83 26.81
N ASP A 240 28.69 11.30 27.52
CA ASP A 240 28.42 9.87 27.63
C ASP A 240 28.07 9.24 26.28
N ALA A 241 28.47 7.99 26.08
CA ALA A 241 28.03 7.20 24.94
C ALA A 241 26.65 6.57 25.16
N GLY A 242 26.05 6.08 24.08
CA GLY A 242 24.84 5.24 24.10
C GLY A 242 23.53 6.01 24.25
N CYS A 243 23.55 7.33 24.07
CA CYS A 243 22.36 8.17 24.09
C CYS A 243 21.48 7.89 22.86
N GLN A 244 20.19 7.65 23.08
CA GLN A 244 19.20 7.48 22.01
C GLN A 244 18.54 8.82 21.68
N HIS A 245 18.27 9.61 22.71
CA HIS A 245 17.67 10.93 22.62
C HIS A 245 18.72 11.99 22.97
N VAL A 246 18.90 12.98 22.10
CA VAL A 246 19.88 14.06 22.31
C VAL A 246 19.16 15.40 22.29
N ILE A 247 19.27 16.17 23.38
CA ILE A 247 18.70 17.52 23.51
C ILE A 247 19.78 18.54 23.19
N GLY A 248 19.52 19.45 22.25
CA GLY A 248 20.46 20.50 21.83
C GLY A 248 20.95 20.33 20.39
N ASP A 249 21.71 21.32 19.94
CA ASP A 249 22.26 21.39 18.58
C ASP A 249 23.51 20.52 18.46
N VAL A 250 23.38 19.41 17.72
CA VAL A 250 24.48 18.47 17.49
C VAL A 250 25.41 19.04 16.43
N VAL A 251 26.63 19.39 16.81
CA VAL A 251 27.67 19.92 15.91
C VAL A 251 28.87 18.99 15.90
N ILE A 252 29.22 18.49 14.71
CA ILE A 252 30.39 17.66 14.46
C ILE A 252 31.38 18.40 13.57
N ASP A 253 32.61 18.57 14.07
CA ASP A 253 33.67 19.32 13.42
C ASP A 253 35.03 18.63 13.55
N SER A 254 36.09 19.23 13.00
CA SER A 254 37.47 18.73 13.11
C SER A 254 37.96 18.56 14.56
N GLY A 255 37.39 19.29 15.51
CA GLY A 255 37.75 19.20 16.93
C GLY A 255 37.18 17.97 17.62
N ASN A 256 36.07 17.42 17.14
CA ASN A 256 35.35 16.34 17.81
C ASN A 256 34.99 15.11 16.94
N GLU A 257 35.27 15.14 15.63
CA GLU A 257 34.87 14.07 14.68
C GLU A 257 35.34 12.66 15.08
N LYS A 258 36.48 12.55 15.78
CA LYS A 258 37.02 11.28 16.30
C LYS A 258 36.13 10.63 17.36
N ASN A 259 35.28 11.41 18.01
CA ASN A 259 34.34 10.96 19.04
C ASN A 259 32.88 10.87 18.54
N ALA A 260 32.63 11.09 17.24
CA ALA A 260 31.31 10.96 16.63
C ALA A 260 30.66 9.58 16.86
N TRP A 261 31.47 8.52 17.03
CA TRP A 261 30.98 7.16 17.32
C TRP A 261 30.12 7.08 18.58
N LYS A 262 30.28 7.99 19.56
CA LYS A 262 29.45 8.01 20.78
C LYS A 262 27.96 8.23 20.49
N LEU A 263 27.65 8.82 19.32
CA LEU A 263 26.29 9.07 18.83
C LEU A 263 25.72 7.91 18.01
N GLU A 264 26.39 6.76 17.88
CA GLU A 264 25.92 5.64 17.03
C GLU A 264 24.53 5.07 17.41
N ASN A 265 24.13 5.24 18.67
CA ASN A 265 22.82 4.82 19.18
C ASN A 265 21.74 5.90 19.05
N MET A 266 22.09 7.10 18.59
CA MET A 266 21.19 8.23 18.48
C MET A 266 20.08 7.96 17.47
N THR A 267 18.83 8.08 17.93
CA THR A 267 17.61 7.95 17.12
C THR A 267 16.90 9.28 16.95
N ASN A 268 17.00 10.19 17.92
CA ASN A 268 16.26 11.44 17.94
C ASN A 268 17.14 12.60 18.38
N VAL A 269 17.08 13.72 17.65
CA VAL A 269 17.72 14.99 18.01
C VAL A 269 16.64 16.03 18.25
N TYR A 270 16.70 16.72 19.39
CA TYR A 270 15.82 17.81 19.76
C TYR A 270 16.58 19.15 19.65
N GLY A 271 16.76 19.61 18.41
CA GLY A 271 17.64 20.70 18.00
C GLY A 271 17.98 20.58 16.51
N SER A 272 19.19 20.98 16.13
CA SER A 272 19.74 20.82 14.78
C SER A 272 20.85 19.75 14.72
N LEU A 273 21.15 19.27 13.51
CA LEU A 273 22.28 18.40 13.19
C LEU A 273 23.18 19.07 12.16
N THR A 274 24.39 19.45 12.56
CA THR A 274 25.39 20.09 11.72
C THR A 274 26.65 19.23 11.70
N VAL A 275 27.14 18.91 10.50
CA VAL A 275 28.48 18.35 10.29
C VAL A 275 29.23 19.31 9.39
N GLU A 276 30.22 19.99 9.95
CA GLU A 276 30.94 21.03 9.24
C GLU A 276 32.44 21.00 9.47
N GLU A 277 33.21 21.37 8.45
CA GLU A 277 34.67 21.52 8.56
C GLU A 277 35.41 20.29 9.11
N THR A 278 34.90 19.08 8.86
CA THR A 278 35.56 17.83 9.25
C THR A 278 36.76 17.52 8.34
N GLU A 279 37.85 16.99 8.92
CA GLU A 279 39.07 16.69 8.19
C GLU A 279 39.21 15.21 7.83
N GLU A 280 38.76 14.30 8.69
CA GLU A 280 38.97 12.85 8.57
C GLU A 280 37.67 12.08 8.23
N MET A 281 36.49 12.67 8.45
CA MET A 281 35.20 12.02 8.26
C MET A 281 34.88 11.71 6.78
N GLU A 282 34.72 10.42 6.46
CA GLU A 282 34.35 9.96 5.10
C GLU A 282 32.84 9.68 4.92
N GLU A 283 32.16 9.27 6.00
CA GLU A 283 30.77 8.80 5.99
C GLU A 283 30.08 9.12 7.33
N LEU A 284 28.75 9.26 7.31
CA LEU A 284 27.92 9.59 8.47
C LEU A 284 27.48 8.35 9.28
N LYS A 285 28.40 7.44 9.60
CA LYS A 285 28.05 6.16 10.27
C LYS A 285 27.33 6.34 11.61
N PHE A 286 27.68 7.39 12.36
CA PHE A 286 27.06 7.69 13.65
C PHE A 286 25.57 8.01 13.52
N ALA A 287 25.12 8.55 12.38
CA ALA A 287 23.73 8.93 12.15
C ALA A 287 22.89 7.83 11.50
N ALA A 288 23.41 6.60 11.36
CA ALA A 288 22.70 5.52 10.68
C ALA A 288 21.34 5.15 11.30
N ARG A 289 21.20 5.33 12.62
CA ARG A 289 19.97 5.06 13.38
C ARG A 289 19.08 6.28 13.58
N LEU A 290 19.50 7.46 13.12
CA LEU A 290 18.74 8.69 13.25
C LEU A 290 17.39 8.57 12.53
N ARG A 291 16.30 8.78 13.25
CA ARG A 291 14.92 8.68 12.76
C ARG A 291 14.28 10.05 12.58
N GLN A 292 14.59 11.00 13.46
CA GLN A 292 13.92 12.29 13.52
C GLN A 292 14.85 13.38 14.07
N VAL A 293 14.75 14.57 13.48
CA VAL A 293 15.34 15.82 14.00
C VAL A 293 14.19 16.80 14.21
N ALA A 294 13.99 17.27 15.44
CA ALA A 294 12.85 18.09 15.81
C ALA A 294 13.28 19.30 16.63
N ALA A 295 12.76 20.48 16.32
CA ALA A 295 12.96 21.70 17.09
C ALA A 295 11.61 22.38 17.30
N LEU A 296 11.55 23.31 18.26
CA LEU A 296 10.34 24.12 18.47
C LEU A 296 10.24 25.27 17.47
N ARG A 297 11.38 25.75 16.97
CA ARG A 297 11.48 26.86 16.01
C ARG A 297 12.44 26.48 14.90
N PHE A 298 12.14 26.99 13.71
CA PHE A 298 12.97 26.85 12.52
C PHE A 298 13.36 28.25 12.05
N ASP A 299 14.62 28.42 11.66
CA ASP A 299 15.12 29.61 10.98
C ASP A 299 15.40 29.28 9.51
N ARG A 300 14.79 30.04 8.60
CA ARG A 300 14.96 29.89 7.14
C ARG A 300 16.41 30.14 6.70
N HIS A 301 17.19 30.88 7.48
CA HIS A 301 18.60 31.14 7.22
C HIS A 301 19.54 30.08 7.79
N HIS A 302 19.06 29.25 8.72
CA HIS A 302 19.85 28.19 9.36
C HIS A 302 19.09 26.86 9.28
N PRO A 303 19.24 26.12 8.17
CA PRO A 303 18.67 24.80 7.99
C PRO A 303 18.97 23.87 9.18
N MET A 304 17.99 23.06 9.59
CA MET A 304 18.14 22.17 10.75
C MET A 304 19.13 21.02 10.52
N ILE A 305 19.34 20.64 9.25
CA ILE A 305 20.29 19.60 8.88
C ILE A 305 21.27 20.18 7.86
N ARG A 306 22.55 20.16 8.20
CA ARG A 306 23.63 20.77 7.40
C ARG A 306 24.84 19.84 7.31
N PHE A 307 25.37 19.66 6.11
CA PHE A 307 26.60 18.91 5.84
C PHE A 307 27.53 19.78 4.98
N ASN A 308 28.35 20.61 5.62
CA ASN A 308 29.04 21.72 4.95
C ASN A 308 30.56 21.65 5.06
N TYR A 309 31.30 22.04 4.01
CA TYR A 309 32.76 22.23 4.04
C TYR A 309 33.60 21.04 4.55
N ASN A 310 33.10 19.81 4.42
CA ASN A 310 33.83 18.63 4.88
C ASN A 310 34.88 18.19 3.84
N LYS A 311 36.09 17.89 4.30
CA LYS A 311 37.25 17.63 3.43
C LYS A 311 37.22 16.25 2.79
N ASN A 312 36.83 15.23 3.55
CA ASN A 312 36.89 13.84 3.10
C ASN A 312 35.51 13.16 2.98
N LEU A 313 34.42 13.86 3.31
CA LEU A 313 33.06 13.30 3.30
C LEU A 313 32.65 12.94 1.87
N ARG A 314 32.40 11.66 1.58
CA ARG A 314 32.10 11.16 0.23
C ARG A 314 30.62 10.86 0.01
N SER A 315 29.88 10.61 1.09
CA SER A 315 28.46 10.28 1.01
C SER A 315 27.71 10.76 2.22
N VAL A 316 26.45 11.14 1.99
CA VAL A 316 25.49 11.51 3.03
C VAL A 316 24.35 10.50 2.96
N SER A 317 24.12 9.76 4.06
CA SER A 317 23.07 8.76 4.15
C SER A 317 22.44 8.76 5.54
N LEU A 318 21.11 8.83 5.59
CA LEU A 318 20.31 8.78 6.81
C LEU A 318 19.25 7.66 6.68
N PRO A 319 19.66 6.38 6.69
CA PRO A 319 18.81 5.27 6.24
C PRO A 319 17.60 4.99 7.14
N SER A 320 17.68 5.38 8.42
CA SER A 320 16.58 5.21 9.39
C SER A 320 15.62 6.39 9.42
N MET A 321 15.96 7.51 8.78
CA MET A 321 15.13 8.71 8.74
C MET A 321 14.07 8.53 7.66
N LYS A 322 12.80 8.55 8.07
CA LYS A 322 11.63 8.35 7.19
C LYS A 322 10.59 9.47 7.36
N SER A 323 10.89 10.46 8.17
CA SER A 323 10.07 11.64 8.44
C SER A 323 10.90 12.89 8.17
N ALA A 324 10.23 13.93 7.69
CA ALA A 324 10.83 15.26 7.57
C ALA A 324 11.33 15.76 8.93
N PRO A 325 12.35 16.63 8.98
CA PRO A 325 12.64 17.40 10.19
C PRO A 325 11.40 18.18 10.62
N TYR A 326 11.26 18.38 11.92
CA TYR A 326 10.11 19.06 12.51
C TYR A 326 10.52 20.42 13.10
N PRO A 327 9.77 21.52 12.91
CA PRO A 327 8.46 21.60 12.24
C PRO A 327 8.59 21.46 10.72
N TYR A 328 7.54 20.91 10.09
CA TYR A 328 7.44 20.82 8.63
C TYR A 328 6.99 22.16 8.06
N ASP A 329 7.78 22.72 7.14
CA ASP A 329 7.49 23.94 6.38
C ASP A 329 8.02 23.72 4.95
N ASP A 330 7.32 24.22 3.93
CA ASP A 330 7.73 24.05 2.52
C ASP A 330 9.07 24.75 2.22
N ASP A 331 9.46 25.75 3.02
CA ASP A 331 10.76 26.41 2.92
C ASP A 331 11.90 25.66 3.64
N GLN A 332 11.59 24.58 4.36
CA GLN A 332 12.59 23.79 5.06
C GLN A 332 13.42 22.96 4.08
N ILE A 333 14.74 23.04 4.23
CA ILE A 333 15.70 22.35 3.38
C ILE A 333 16.72 21.58 4.21
N ILE A 334 17.32 20.56 3.61
CA ILE A 334 18.61 20.01 4.03
C ILE A 334 19.69 20.66 3.17
N GLU A 335 20.69 21.27 3.82
CA GLU A 335 21.78 21.94 3.13
C GLU A 335 23.02 21.05 3.06
N ILE A 336 23.58 20.94 1.85
CA ILE A 336 24.85 20.25 1.61
C ILE A 336 25.70 21.16 0.74
N TYR A 337 26.69 21.84 1.33
CA TYR A 337 27.42 22.91 0.64
C TYR A 337 28.93 22.84 0.85
N GLY A 338 29.70 22.97 -0.23
CA GLY A 338 31.15 23.24 -0.13
C GLY A 338 32.02 22.06 0.33
N ASN A 339 31.48 20.84 0.36
CA ASN A 339 32.28 19.64 0.61
C ASN A 339 33.30 19.42 -0.52
N SER A 340 34.51 18.97 -0.18
CA SER A 340 35.61 18.85 -1.16
C SER A 340 35.44 17.67 -2.12
N MET A 341 34.75 16.61 -1.68
CA MET A 341 34.38 15.47 -2.52
C MET A 341 32.94 15.62 -3.01
N ASP A 342 32.66 15.14 -4.23
CA ASP A 342 31.29 15.11 -4.76
C ASP A 342 30.43 14.10 -3.97
N ILE A 343 29.42 14.60 -3.25
CA ILE A 343 28.46 13.78 -2.49
C ILE A 343 27.43 13.14 -3.42
N PHE A 344 26.89 13.93 -4.35
CA PHE A 344 25.96 13.47 -5.38
C PHE A 344 26.58 13.70 -6.74
N LYS A 345 26.84 12.61 -7.47
CA LYS A 345 27.35 12.67 -8.85
C LYS A 345 26.23 12.91 -9.85
N TYR A 346 25.04 12.39 -9.56
CA TYR A 346 23.89 12.43 -10.46
C TYR A 346 22.62 12.88 -9.74
N GLN A 347 21.70 13.48 -10.49
CA GLN A 347 20.38 13.91 -10.00
C GLN A 347 19.65 12.78 -9.24
N LYS A 348 19.71 11.54 -9.74
CA LYS A 348 19.07 10.37 -9.14
C LYS A 348 19.48 10.14 -7.68
N GLU A 349 20.75 10.35 -7.35
CA GLU A 349 21.29 10.12 -6.00
C GLU A 349 20.73 11.17 -5.03
N CYS A 350 20.70 12.44 -5.45
CA CYS A 350 20.14 13.55 -4.67
C CYS A 350 18.63 13.38 -4.46
N LEU A 351 17.88 13.05 -5.51
CA LEU A 351 16.43 12.82 -5.42
C LEU A 351 16.08 11.63 -4.54
N LEU A 352 16.86 10.55 -4.59
CA LEU A 352 16.66 9.40 -3.71
C LEU A 352 16.83 9.80 -2.23
N PHE A 353 17.88 10.58 -1.92
CA PHE A 353 18.11 11.09 -0.58
C PHE A 353 16.98 12.03 -0.13
N GLN A 354 16.57 12.99 -0.99
CA GLN A 354 15.46 13.91 -0.75
C GLN A 354 14.14 13.17 -0.44
N LYS A 355 13.83 12.09 -1.17
CA LYS A 355 12.61 11.31 -0.94
C LYS A 355 12.66 10.51 0.37
N LEU A 356 13.82 9.95 0.73
CA LEU A 356 14.00 9.22 1.99
C LEU A 356 13.74 10.13 3.20
N VAL A 357 14.31 11.33 3.19
CA VAL A 357 14.18 12.31 4.28
C VAL A 357 12.90 13.13 4.23
N ARG A 358 12.11 13.06 3.14
CA ARG A 358 10.84 13.79 2.92
C ARG A 358 10.96 15.31 3.04
N THR A 359 12.12 15.87 2.66
CA THR A 359 12.40 17.31 2.74
C THR A 359 13.31 17.72 1.61
N ALA A 360 13.07 18.90 1.03
CA ALA A 360 13.84 19.42 -0.08
C ALA A 360 15.35 19.49 0.24
N VAL A 361 16.20 19.13 -0.72
CA VAL A 361 17.66 19.15 -0.54
C VAL A 361 18.26 20.22 -1.43
N LYS A 362 19.05 21.12 -0.84
CA LYS A 362 19.90 22.06 -1.57
C LYS A 362 21.34 21.57 -1.54
N TYR A 363 21.79 21.01 -2.66
CA TYR A 363 23.17 20.58 -2.87
C TYR A 363 23.93 21.63 -3.67
N ASN A 364 25.03 22.14 -3.11
CA ASN A 364 25.86 23.18 -3.73
C ASN A 364 25.04 24.39 -4.24
N LYS A 365 24.10 24.88 -3.40
CA LYS A 365 23.16 25.98 -3.68
C LYS A 365 22.12 25.69 -4.77
N LYS A 366 22.02 24.45 -5.24
CA LYS A 366 21.08 24.03 -6.28
C LYS A 366 20.10 22.99 -5.73
N SER A 367 18.85 23.04 -6.17
CA SER A 367 17.91 21.94 -5.94
C SER A 367 18.37 20.69 -6.67
N CYS A 368 17.97 19.50 -6.18
CA CYS A 368 18.33 18.23 -6.82
C CYS A 368 18.04 18.19 -8.33
N ASP A 369 16.94 18.82 -8.79
CA ASP A 369 16.53 18.82 -10.19
C ASP A 369 17.45 19.58 -11.15
N LYS A 370 18.40 20.35 -10.62
CA LYS A 370 19.38 21.10 -11.39
C LYS A 370 20.72 20.35 -11.50
N LEU A 371 20.81 19.12 -10.99
CA LEU A 371 21.97 18.25 -11.15
C LEU A 371 21.93 17.51 -12.50
N PRO A 372 23.08 17.07 -13.02
CA PRO A 372 23.12 16.33 -14.27
C PRO A 372 22.32 15.02 -14.14
N THR A 373 21.40 14.79 -15.09
CA THR A 373 20.80 13.49 -15.35
C THR A 373 21.93 12.57 -15.81
N GLY A 374 22.13 11.43 -15.14
CA GLY A 374 23.11 10.43 -15.56
C GLY A 374 22.68 9.79 -16.86
N GLY A 375 22.91 10.47 -17.99
CA GLY A 375 22.46 10.09 -19.32
C GLY A 375 23.17 10.91 -20.39
N THR A 376 23.74 10.18 -21.34
CA THR A 376 24.57 10.59 -22.49
C THR A 376 24.13 11.88 -23.21
N LEU A 377 25.12 12.71 -23.55
CA LEU A 377 25.08 13.80 -24.53
C LEU A 377 24.11 13.53 -25.70
N ILE A 378 22.95 14.21 -25.74
CA ILE A 378 22.28 14.59 -26.98
C ILE A 378 21.75 16.02 -26.83
N THR A 379 22.53 16.94 -27.41
CA THR A 379 22.21 18.24 -28.00
C THR A 379 21.02 19.06 -27.48
N ASN A 380 21.36 20.24 -26.94
CA ASN A 380 20.71 21.55 -27.13
C ASN A 380 19.25 21.55 -27.61
N TYR A 381 18.33 21.79 -26.68
CA TYR A 381 17.29 22.80 -26.88
C TYR A 381 17.19 23.64 -25.62
N THR A 382 17.59 24.90 -25.76
CA THR A 382 17.20 26.01 -24.90
C THR A 382 15.70 26.20 -25.06
N ASP A 383 14.94 26.16 -23.97
CA ASP A 383 13.76 26.99 -23.83
C ASP A 383 13.58 27.31 -22.34
N ASP A 384 13.90 28.56 -22.02
CA ASP A 384 13.44 29.26 -20.83
C ASP A 384 11.91 29.30 -20.86
N PHE A 385 11.25 28.70 -19.87
CA PHE A 385 9.92 29.14 -19.48
C PHE A 385 9.91 29.53 -18.00
N ILE A 386 9.78 30.84 -17.86
CA ILE A 386 9.45 31.67 -16.72
C ILE A 386 8.21 31.11 -15.99
N TYR A 387 8.24 31.22 -14.66
CA TYR A 387 7.09 31.02 -13.77
C TYR A 387 5.84 31.71 -14.30
N ASP A 388 4.81 30.93 -14.67
CA ASP A 388 3.47 31.47 -14.79
C ASP A 388 2.74 31.25 -13.45
N THR A 389 2.51 32.36 -12.77
CA THR A 389 1.66 32.48 -11.59
C THR A 389 0.20 32.30 -12.01
N ASP A 390 -0.45 31.20 -11.61
CA ASP A 390 -1.90 31.06 -11.72
C ASP A 390 -2.60 31.89 -10.62
N PRO A 391 -3.44 32.90 -10.97
CA PRO A 391 -4.13 33.74 -10.02
C PRO A 391 -5.47 33.16 -9.52
N LEU A 392 -5.78 31.89 -9.79
CA LEU A 392 -6.97 31.22 -9.26
C LEU A 392 -6.58 30.04 -8.37
N ASN A 393 -6.61 30.31 -7.07
CA ASN A 393 -6.31 29.43 -5.94
C ASN A 393 -7.10 28.09 -5.95
N LYS A 394 -6.78 27.19 -6.88
CA LYS A 394 -7.16 25.78 -6.91
C LYS A 394 -5.88 24.97 -7.10
N GLY A 395 -5.16 24.80 -6.00
CA GLY A 395 -4.05 23.88 -5.92
C GLY A 395 -4.52 22.44 -6.10
N HIS A 396 -4.57 21.97 -7.35
CA HIS A 396 -4.17 20.61 -7.64
C HIS A 396 -2.72 20.69 -8.10
N LEU A 397 -1.81 20.69 -7.11
CA LEU A 397 -0.45 20.19 -7.36
C LEU A 397 -0.63 18.81 -7.98
N ASP A 398 -0.20 18.65 -9.23
CA ASP A 398 -0.07 17.34 -9.85
C ASP A 398 1.10 16.61 -9.14
N THR A 399 0.83 16.09 -7.94
CA THR A 399 1.77 15.34 -7.09
C THR A 399 1.92 13.92 -7.62
N ARG A 400 2.46 13.77 -8.82
CA ARG A 400 2.76 12.47 -9.44
C ARG A 400 4.27 12.33 -9.60
N ASP A 401 4.89 11.68 -8.60
CA ASP A 401 6.34 11.47 -8.55
C ASP A 401 6.75 10.27 -9.42
N TYR A 402 7.52 10.53 -10.48
CA TYR A 402 8.15 9.53 -11.33
C TYR A 402 9.57 9.21 -10.82
N LEU A 403 9.93 7.92 -10.74
CA LEU A 403 11.29 7.45 -10.48
C LEU A 403 12.23 7.64 -11.70
N PHE A 404 11.69 7.60 -12.91
CA PHE A 404 12.41 7.80 -14.17
C PHE A 404 11.92 9.05 -14.90
N ASP A 405 12.73 9.55 -15.84
CA ASP A 405 12.35 10.72 -16.64
C ASP A 405 11.00 10.49 -17.37
N LYS A 406 10.14 11.52 -17.40
CA LYS A 406 8.83 11.48 -18.03
C LYS A 406 8.92 11.07 -19.51
N SER A 407 10.03 11.39 -20.18
CA SER A 407 10.32 10.97 -21.55
C SER A 407 10.37 9.45 -21.75
N LEU A 408 10.74 8.68 -20.71
CA LEU A 408 10.75 7.22 -20.75
C LEU A 408 9.35 6.63 -20.61
N ILE A 409 8.39 7.36 -20.06
CA ILE A 409 7.01 6.88 -19.85
C ILE A 409 6.33 6.64 -21.19
N ASP A 410 6.50 7.55 -22.16
CA ASP A 410 5.94 7.38 -23.51
C ASP A 410 6.50 6.11 -24.18
N VAL A 411 7.78 5.81 -23.94
CA VAL A 411 8.43 4.58 -24.41
C VAL A 411 7.84 3.36 -23.70
N TYR A 412 7.69 3.38 -22.38
CA TYR A 412 7.09 2.30 -21.62
C TYR A 412 5.64 2.04 -22.03
N GLN A 413 4.86 3.09 -22.21
CA GLN A 413 3.47 3.01 -22.64
C GLN A 413 3.37 2.40 -24.04
N SER A 414 4.23 2.85 -24.98
CA SER A 414 4.33 2.25 -26.31
C SER A 414 4.65 0.75 -26.23
N ILE A 415 5.64 0.36 -25.42
CA ILE A 415 6.00 -1.06 -25.24
C ILE A 415 4.82 -1.85 -24.68
N ILE A 416 4.14 -1.33 -23.65
CA ILE A 416 2.98 -1.97 -23.02
C ILE A 416 1.85 -2.16 -24.05
N ASP A 417 1.57 -1.18 -24.89
CA ASP A 417 0.51 -1.26 -25.90
C ASP A 417 0.83 -2.28 -27.00
N HIS A 418 2.09 -2.38 -27.41
CA HIS A 418 2.55 -3.45 -28.31
C HIS A 418 2.38 -4.83 -27.66
N LEU A 419 2.80 -4.97 -26.40
CA LEU A 419 2.66 -6.24 -25.66
C LEU A 419 1.20 -6.64 -25.45
N LYS A 420 0.31 -5.69 -25.14
CA LYS A 420 -1.15 -5.93 -25.04
C LYS A 420 -1.71 -6.42 -26.37
N THR A 421 -1.28 -5.82 -27.49
CA THR A 421 -1.70 -6.24 -28.82
C THR A 421 -1.23 -7.67 -29.13
N THR A 422 0.03 -7.99 -28.83
CA THR A 422 0.55 -9.35 -28.97
C THR A 422 -0.22 -10.35 -28.11
N TYR A 423 -0.48 -10.01 -26.85
CA TYR A 423 -1.24 -10.85 -25.93
C TYR A 423 -2.65 -11.14 -26.44
N ASN A 424 -3.34 -10.12 -26.98
CA ASN A 424 -4.67 -10.29 -27.58
C ASN A 424 -4.63 -11.27 -28.76
N ILE A 425 -3.66 -11.12 -29.68
CA ILE A 425 -3.50 -12.02 -30.83
C ILE A 425 -3.21 -13.45 -30.36
N CYS A 426 -2.30 -13.62 -29.40
CA CYS A 426 -1.98 -14.91 -28.80
C CYS A 426 -3.21 -15.57 -28.17
N ALA A 427 -4.09 -14.80 -27.52
CA ALA A 427 -5.32 -15.34 -26.91
C ALA A 427 -6.25 -15.99 -27.94
N PHE A 428 -6.41 -15.35 -29.11
CA PHE A 428 -7.18 -15.90 -30.23
C PHE A 428 -6.54 -17.17 -30.79
N ILE A 429 -5.24 -17.13 -31.14
CA ILE A 429 -4.53 -18.30 -31.67
C ILE A 429 -4.61 -19.47 -30.67
N ASN A 430 -4.41 -19.18 -29.38
CA ASN A 430 -4.47 -20.17 -28.31
C ASN A 430 -5.84 -20.84 -28.21
N LEU A 431 -6.94 -20.10 -28.39
CA LEU A 431 -8.28 -20.68 -28.44
C LEU A 431 -8.43 -21.63 -29.63
N PHE A 432 -8.03 -21.19 -30.82
CA PHE A 432 -8.15 -21.97 -32.06
C PHE A 432 -7.30 -23.25 -32.04
N VAL A 433 -6.11 -23.22 -31.43
CA VAL A 433 -5.23 -24.40 -31.32
C VAL A 433 -5.71 -25.37 -30.24
N ASN A 434 -6.19 -24.86 -29.09
CA ASN A 434 -6.60 -25.71 -27.99
C ASN A 434 -7.96 -26.41 -28.20
N LEU A 435 -8.88 -25.84 -28.99
CA LEU A 435 -10.15 -26.50 -29.33
C LEU A 435 -9.98 -27.88 -30.01
N PRO A 436 -9.26 -28.01 -31.14
CA PRO A 436 -9.02 -29.32 -31.76
C PRO A 436 -8.14 -30.22 -30.87
N HIS A 437 -7.15 -29.64 -30.16
CA HIS A 437 -6.33 -30.39 -29.21
C HIS A 437 -7.19 -31.07 -28.13
N PHE A 438 -8.16 -30.34 -27.56
CA PHE A 438 -9.10 -30.86 -26.57
C PHE A 438 -9.93 -32.03 -27.12
N LEU A 439 -10.46 -31.91 -28.34
CA LEU A 439 -11.24 -32.98 -28.99
C LEU A 439 -10.43 -34.27 -29.19
N ILE A 440 -9.14 -34.15 -29.49
CA ILE A 440 -8.22 -35.29 -29.62
C ILE A 440 -7.99 -35.94 -28.25
N LEU A 441 -7.75 -35.15 -27.21
CA LEU A 441 -7.49 -35.66 -25.87
C LEU A 441 -8.69 -36.38 -25.24
N LEU A 442 -9.93 -36.02 -25.61
CA LEU A 442 -11.15 -36.69 -25.13
C LEU A 442 -11.34 -38.12 -25.66
N GLN A 443 -10.61 -38.51 -26.70
CA GLN A 443 -10.73 -39.84 -27.31
C GLN A 443 -10.38 -40.95 -26.29
N LYS A 444 -11.13 -42.06 -26.34
CA LYS A 444 -11.03 -43.17 -25.37
C LYS A 444 -9.60 -43.70 -25.22
N GLU A 445 -8.84 -43.75 -26.31
CA GLU A 445 -7.47 -44.25 -26.37
C GLU A 445 -6.50 -43.39 -25.55
N MET A 446 -6.70 -42.06 -25.57
CA MET A 446 -5.83 -41.10 -24.89
C MET A 446 -6.06 -41.10 -23.37
N ARG A 447 -7.31 -41.31 -22.94
CA ARG A 447 -7.71 -41.34 -21.51
C ARG A 447 -7.17 -42.54 -20.72
N SER A 448 -6.46 -43.46 -21.39
CA SER A 448 -5.80 -44.59 -20.75
C SER A 448 -4.55 -44.20 -19.95
N ASN A 449 -3.94 -43.04 -20.23
CA ASN A 449 -2.73 -42.56 -19.56
C ASN A 449 -3.02 -41.30 -18.73
N ILE A 450 -2.63 -41.31 -17.45
CA ILE A 450 -2.84 -40.18 -16.54
C ILE A 450 -2.27 -38.87 -17.06
N VAL A 451 -1.14 -38.88 -17.79
CA VAL A 451 -0.54 -37.65 -18.33
C VAL A 451 -1.51 -36.93 -19.27
N TYR A 452 -2.27 -37.67 -20.09
CA TYR A 452 -3.26 -37.05 -20.98
C TYR A 452 -4.51 -36.60 -20.24
N ILE A 453 -4.91 -37.26 -19.14
CA ILE A 453 -6.02 -36.79 -18.29
C ILE A 453 -5.66 -35.44 -17.66
N VAL A 454 -4.43 -35.29 -17.16
CA VAL A 454 -3.96 -34.02 -16.62
C VAL A 454 -3.85 -32.96 -17.72
N MET A 455 -3.41 -33.34 -18.92
CA MET A 455 -3.36 -32.44 -20.08
C MET A 455 -4.75 -31.95 -20.51
N ILE A 456 -5.81 -32.76 -20.35
CA ILE A 456 -7.20 -32.30 -20.54
C ILE A 456 -7.51 -31.14 -19.58
N GLY A 457 -7.10 -31.25 -18.31
CA GLY A 457 -7.30 -30.18 -17.32
C GLY A 457 -6.55 -28.88 -17.66
N ILE A 458 -5.32 -29.00 -18.16
CA ILE A 458 -4.53 -27.85 -18.66
C ILE A 458 -5.24 -27.22 -19.86
N CYS A 459 -5.66 -28.03 -20.83
CA CYS A 459 -6.33 -27.55 -22.03
C CYS A 459 -7.67 -26.85 -21.72
N ILE A 460 -8.46 -27.35 -20.77
CA ILE A 460 -9.69 -26.66 -20.29
C ILE A 460 -9.32 -25.31 -19.69
N SER A 461 -8.32 -25.28 -18.81
CA SER A 461 -7.86 -24.04 -18.17
C SER A 461 -7.42 -23.01 -19.21
N ASP A 462 -6.63 -23.42 -20.20
CA ASP A 462 -6.11 -22.54 -21.25
C ASP A 462 -7.22 -22.03 -22.19
N ILE A 463 -8.24 -22.85 -22.50
CA ILE A 463 -9.44 -22.41 -23.23
C ILE A 463 -10.20 -21.36 -22.42
N THR A 464 -10.44 -21.61 -21.13
CA THR A 464 -11.12 -20.66 -20.23
C THR A 464 -10.35 -19.33 -20.12
N HIS A 465 -9.02 -19.38 -20.09
CA HIS A 465 -8.16 -18.19 -20.10
C HIS A 465 -8.38 -17.36 -21.37
N SER A 466 -8.29 -18.00 -22.53
CA SER A 466 -8.49 -17.34 -23.82
C SER A 466 -9.89 -16.75 -23.96
N ILE A 467 -10.93 -17.47 -23.53
CA ILE A 467 -12.32 -16.96 -23.54
C ILE A 467 -12.42 -15.71 -22.66
N GLY A 468 -11.93 -15.76 -21.43
CA GLY A 468 -11.95 -14.61 -20.52
C GLY A 468 -11.27 -13.39 -21.14
N LYS A 469 -10.10 -13.57 -21.76
CA LYS A 469 -9.40 -12.46 -22.41
C LYS A 469 -10.15 -11.90 -23.63
N ILE A 470 -10.69 -12.76 -24.49
CA ILE A 470 -11.47 -12.35 -25.67
C ILE A 470 -12.74 -11.60 -25.24
N THR A 471 -13.41 -12.05 -24.18
CA THR A 471 -14.56 -11.34 -23.60
C THR A 471 -14.16 -9.94 -23.15
N GLN A 472 -13.06 -9.79 -22.39
CA GLN A 472 -12.57 -8.47 -21.96
C GLN A 472 -12.30 -7.53 -23.15
N VAL A 473 -11.65 -8.03 -24.20
CA VAL A 473 -11.40 -7.24 -25.42
C VAL A 473 -12.72 -6.83 -26.08
N THR A 474 -13.61 -7.79 -26.33
CA THR A 474 -14.90 -7.56 -27.01
C THR A 474 -15.74 -6.51 -26.30
N VAL A 475 -15.83 -6.60 -24.97
CA VAL A 475 -16.58 -5.64 -24.17
C VAL A 475 -15.88 -4.27 -24.17
N GLY A 476 -14.55 -4.21 -24.13
CA GLY A 476 -13.78 -2.96 -24.25
C GLY A 476 -14.11 -2.15 -25.51
N TRP A 477 -14.22 -2.82 -26.67
CA TRP A 477 -14.58 -2.18 -27.95
C TRP A 477 -16.00 -1.60 -27.96
N LEU A 478 -16.94 -2.16 -27.19
CA LEU A 478 -18.34 -1.71 -27.16
C LEU A 478 -18.54 -0.36 -26.45
N PHE A 479 -17.59 0.09 -25.61
CA PHE A 479 -17.77 1.26 -24.73
C PHE A 479 -16.67 2.34 -24.88
N GLN A 480 -15.96 2.36 -26.01
CA GLN A 480 -14.71 3.11 -26.17
C GLN A 480 -14.85 4.66 -26.24
N ASP A 481 -16.06 5.23 -26.40
CA ASP A 481 -16.21 6.60 -26.94
C ASP A 481 -16.83 7.68 -26.03
N VAL A 482 -17.30 7.35 -24.81
CA VAL A 482 -18.10 8.32 -24.03
C VAL A 482 -17.32 9.03 -22.93
N CYS A 483 -16.54 8.29 -22.15
CA CYS A 483 -15.76 8.82 -21.05
C CYS A 483 -14.62 7.84 -20.68
N PRO A 484 -13.34 8.16 -20.96
CA PRO A 484 -12.24 7.23 -20.72
C PRO A 484 -12.12 6.85 -19.24
N GLY A 485 -11.99 5.55 -18.96
CA GLY A 485 -11.72 5.02 -17.62
C GLY A 485 -12.95 4.76 -16.74
N VAL A 486 -14.18 5.04 -17.21
CA VAL A 486 -15.42 4.75 -16.48
C VAL A 486 -16.38 3.92 -17.31
N TYR A 487 -17.11 3.01 -16.65
CA TYR A 487 -17.91 2.00 -17.33
C TYR A 487 -19.23 1.71 -16.58
N PRO A 488 -20.25 1.15 -17.24
CA PRO A 488 -21.46 0.71 -16.55
C PRO A 488 -21.18 -0.51 -15.65
N PHE A 489 -22.01 -0.73 -14.62
CA PHE A 489 -21.79 -1.80 -13.64
C PHE A 489 -21.60 -3.20 -14.27
N TYR A 490 -22.41 -3.54 -15.29
CA TYR A 490 -22.31 -4.84 -15.96
C TYR A 490 -21.01 -5.02 -16.73
N TYR A 491 -20.44 -3.94 -17.29
CA TYR A 491 -19.12 -3.99 -17.93
C TYR A 491 -18.07 -4.39 -16.91
N ILE A 492 -18.06 -3.70 -15.76
CA ILE A 492 -17.08 -3.94 -14.70
C ILE A 492 -17.24 -5.36 -14.19
N MET A 493 -18.47 -5.82 -14.01
CA MET A 493 -18.71 -7.19 -13.56
C MET A 493 -18.18 -8.24 -14.55
N VAL A 494 -18.38 -8.03 -15.85
CA VAL A 494 -17.83 -8.91 -16.88
C VAL A 494 -16.30 -8.83 -16.93
N ASP A 495 -15.69 -7.66 -16.76
CA ASP A 495 -14.23 -7.48 -16.67
C ASP A 495 -13.65 -8.24 -15.47
N VAL A 496 -14.27 -8.09 -14.30
CA VAL A 496 -13.86 -8.78 -13.07
C VAL A 496 -13.99 -10.30 -13.24
N MET A 497 -15.11 -10.80 -13.77
CA MET A 497 -15.29 -12.23 -14.04
C MET A 497 -14.28 -12.77 -15.06
N ALA A 498 -13.96 -11.99 -16.10
CA ALA A 498 -12.96 -12.33 -17.09
C ALA A 498 -11.54 -12.38 -16.48
N ARG A 499 -11.21 -11.47 -15.55
CA ARG A 499 -9.95 -11.46 -14.81
C ARG A 499 -9.86 -12.65 -13.85
N CYS A 500 -10.91 -12.94 -13.09
CA CYS A 500 -11.00 -14.14 -12.25
C CYS A 500 -10.73 -15.41 -13.06
N SER A 501 -11.37 -15.54 -14.22
CA SER A 501 -11.17 -16.69 -15.12
C SER A 501 -9.71 -16.83 -15.55
N GLN A 502 -9.02 -15.72 -15.87
CA GLN A 502 -7.59 -15.73 -16.23
C GLN A 502 -6.68 -16.10 -15.04
N ILE A 503 -6.95 -15.57 -13.84
CA ILE A 503 -6.19 -15.87 -12.62
C ILE A 503 -6.32 -17.35 -12.27
N MET A 504 -7.55 -17.86 -12.24
CA MET A 504 -7.86 -19.27 -11.99
C MET A 504 -7.13 -20.17 -12.99
N SER A 505 -7.33 -19.92 -14.28
CA SER A 505 -6.79 -20.75 -15.37
C SER A 505 -5.26 -20.81 -15.36
N ARG A 506 -4.59 -19.68 -15.18
CA ARG A 506 -3.12 -19.65 -15.10
C ARG A 506 -2.61 -20.51 -13.94
N ARG A 507 -3.24 -20.37 -12.77
CA ARG A 507 -2.84 -21.10 -11.56
C ARG A 507 -3.06 -22.60 -11.70
N SER A 508 -4.22 -23.03 -12.20
CA SER A 508 -4.50 -24.45 -12.42
C SER A 508 -3.56 -25.06 -13.46
N SER A 509 -3.34 -24.40 -14.61
CA SER A 509 -2.40 -24.87 -15.63
C SER A 509 -0.98 -25.03 -15.06
N SER A 510 -0.49 -24.06 -14.27
CA SER A 510 0.84 -24.14 -13.64
C SER A 510 0.98 -25.31 -12.65
N ALA A 511 -0.03 -25.53 -11.80
CA ALA A 511 -0.03 -26.60 -10.80
C ALA A 511 -0.12 -27.98 -11.45
N LEU A 512 -0.97 -28.13 -12.47
CA LEU A 512 -1.11 -29.37 -13.25
C LEU A 512 0.16 -29.66 -14.06
N ALA A 513 0.80 -28.65 -14.62
CA ALA A 513 2.08 -28.80 -15.31
C ALA A 513 3.19 -29.26 -14.36
N LEU A 514 3.29 -28.66 -13.16
CA LEU A 514 4.22 -29.11 -12.13
C LEU A 514 3.97 -30.57 -11.74
N PHE A 515 2.70 -30.96 -11.60
CA PHE A 515 2.32 -32.36 -11.35
C PHE A 515 2.81 -33.31 -12.45
N ILE A 516 2.68 -32.94 -13.74
CA ILE A 516 3.19 -33.77 -14.86
C ILE A 516 4.71 -33.95 -14.74
N VAL A 517 5.46 -32.89 -14.43
CA VAL A 517 6.92 -32.99 -14.29
C VAL A 517 7.30 -33.85 -13.09
N ALA A 518 6.64 -33.67 -11.94
CA ALA A 518 6.86 -34.47 -10.74
C ALA A 518 6.55 -35.96 -10.98
N PHE A 519 5.42 -36.24 -11.62
CA PHE A 519 5.02 -37.60 -11.98
C PHE A 519 6.03 -38.26 -12.94
N ARG A 520 6.54 -37.51 -13.92
CA ARG A 520 7.60 -37.99 -14.82
C ARG A 520 8.91 -38.23 -14.10
N ALA A 521 9.31 -37.36 -13.18
CA ALA A 521 10.51 -37.54 -12.37
C ALA A 521 10.41 -38.81 -11.53
N PHE A 522 9.25 -39.01 -10.89
CA PHE A 522 8.95 -40.18 -10.06
C PHE A 522 8.94 -41.47 -10.87
N SER A 523 8.22 -41.52 -12.00
CA SER A 523 8.15 -42.72 -12.85
C SER A 523 9.49 -43.14 -13.46
N VAL A 524 10.36 -42.18 -13.79
CA VAL A 524 11.72 -42.47 -14.27
C VAL A 524 12.65 -42.92 -13.14
N ALA A 525 12.49 -42.37 -11.93
CA ALA A 525 13.28 -42.74 -10.76
C ALA A 525 12.87 -44.12 -10.20
N PHE A 526 11.57 -44.43 -10.22
CA PHE A 526 10.96 -45.63 -9.60
C PHE A 526 10.04 -46.35 -10.62
N PRO A 527 10.61 -47.13 -11.56
CA PRO A 527 9.87 -47.75 -12.66
C PRO A 527 8.91 -48.88 -12.25
N MET A 528 8.71 -49.15 -10.95
CA MET A 528 8.18 -50.42 -10.45
C MET A 528 6.91 -50.32 -9.58
N GLN A 529 6.10 -49.27 -9.74
CA GLN A 529 4.82 -49.15 -9.01
C GLN A 529 3.64 -49.03 -9.99
N ASN A 530 3.07 -50.19 -10.37
CA ASN A 530 1.78 -50.27 -11.05
C ASN A 530 0.66 -50.04 -10.04
N SER A 531 0.04 -48.85 -10.03
CA SER A 531 -1.39 -48.65 -9.72
C SER A 531 -1.70 -47.14 -9.68
N ILE A 532 -1.77 -46.49 -10.83
CA ILE A 532 -2.41 -45.18 -10.92
C ILE A 532 -3.43 -45.25 -12.05
N THR A 533 -4.71 -45.18 -11.68
CA THR A 533 -5.85 -45.37 -12.56
C THR A 533 -6.36 -44.04 -13.11
N MET A 534 -7.19 -44.10 -14.15
CA MET A 534 -7.88 -42.94 -14.73
C MET A 534 -8.63 -42.11 -13.68
N THR A 535 -9.24 -42.79 -12.70
CA THR A 535 -9.98 -42.16 -11.60
C THR A 535 -9.11 -41.27 -10.73
N THR A 536 -7.90 -41.70 -10.39
CA THR A 536 -6.94 -40.89 -9.63
C THR A 536 -6.57 -39.61 -10.37
N GLY A 537 -6.35 -39.69 -11.69
CA GLY A 537 -6.06 -38.51 -12.53
C GLY A 537 -7.20 -37.48 -12.51
N ILE A 538 -8.45 -37.94 -12.64
CA ILE A 538 -9.64 -37.05 -12.60
C ILE A 538 -9.76 -36.37 -11.23
N VAL A 539 -9.60 -37.13 -10.13
CA VAL A 539 -9.67 -36.58 -8.77
C VAL A 539 -8.61 -35.51 -8.53
N ILE A 540 -7.39 -35.72 -9.02
CA ILE A 540 -6.30 -34.73 -8.89
C ILE A 540 -6.63 -33.46 -9.66
N VAL A 541 -7.10 -33.59 -10.90
CA VAL A 541 -7.48 -32.44 -11.73
C VAL A 541 -8.60 -31.66 -11.06
N THR A 542 -9.68 -32.32 -10.65
CA THR A 542 -10.82 -31.64 -10.01
C THR A 542 -10.44 -30.99 -8.69
N PHE A 543 -9.62 -31.63 -7.88
CA PHE A 543 -9.12 -31.06 -6.62
C PHE A 543 -8.31 -29.77 -6.85
N ILE A 544 -7.37 -29.79 -7.80
CA ILE A 544 -6.57 -28.60 -8.14
C ILE A 544 -7.47 -27.48 -8.69
N MET A 545 -8.43 -27.81 -9.56
CA MET A 545 -9.38 -26.82 -10.09
C MET A 545 -10.19 -26.16 -8.98
N ILE A 546 -10.69 -26.92 -8.00
CA ILE A 546 -11.46 -26.37 -6.87
C ILE A 546 -10.62 -25.38 -6.06
N ILE A 547 -9.37 -25.73 -5.73
CA ILE A 547 -8.46 -24.84 -4.99
C ILE A 547 -8.23 -23.54 -5.76
N CYS A 548 -7.95 -23.63 -7.06
CA CYS A 548 -7.71 -22.45 -7.90
C CYS A 548 -8.96 -21.58 -8.05
N ILE A 549 -10.15 -22.19 -8.15
CA ILE A 549 -11.43 -21.46 -8.16
C ILE A 549 -11.64 -20.74 -6.83
N SER A 550 -11.41 -21.40 -5.69
CA SER A 550 -11.55 -20.78 -4.37
C SER A 550 -10.62 -19.57 -4.21
N TRP A 551 -9.37 -19.68 -4.65
CA TRP A 551 -8.42 -18.56 -4.64
C TRP A 551 -8.90 -17.40 -5.51
N SER A 552 -9.34 -17.69 -6.74
CA SER A 552 -9.85 -16.67 -7.65
C SER A 552 -11.13 -16.00 -7.13
N SER A 553 -11.98 -16.72 -6.38
CA SER A 553 -13.18 -16.13 -5.78
C SER A 553 -12.85 -15.11 -4.69
N LEU A 554 -11.74 -15.28 -3.97
CA LEU A 554 -11.28 -14.26 -2.99
C LEU A 554 -10.96 -12.93 -3.67
N TYR A 555 -10.37 -12.97 -4.86
CA TYR A 555 -10.12 -11.77 -5.66
C TYR A 555 -11.43 -11.03 -5.98
N TYR A 556 -12.47 -11.76 -6.41
CA TYR A 556 -13.79 -11.20 -6.68
C TYR A 556 -14.41 -10.49 -5.47
N PHE A 557 -14.34 -11.08 -4.26
CA PHE A 557 -14.94 -10.50 -3.06
C PHE A 557 -14.19 -9.29 -2.51
N LEU A 558 -12.91 -9.12 -2.86
CA LEU A 558 -12.08 -8.00 -2.43
C LEU A 558 -12.05 -6.85 -3.44
N THR A 559 -12.62 -7.05 -4.64
CA THR A 559 -12.77 -6.00 -5.64
C THR A 559 -13.72 -4.92 -5.15
N ASN A 560 -13.23 -3.68 -5.13
CA ASN A 560 -14.03 -2.50 -4.82
C ASN A 560 -14.50 -1.81 -6.11
N ILE A 561 -15.82 -1.61 -6.21
CA ILE A 561 -16.46 -0.89 -7.31
C ILE A 561 -17.04 0.40 -6.76
N VAL A 562 -16.52 1.53 -7.23
CA VAL A 562 -16.93 2.87 -6.76
C VAL A 562 -17.83 3.51 -7.80
N LYS A 563 -18.92 4.16 -7.36
CA LYS A 563 -19.81 4.92 -8.22
C LYS A 563 -19.24 6.32 -8.44
N GLN A 564 -19.14 6.75 -9.69
CA GLN A 564 -18.66 8.08 -10.07
C GLN A 564 -19.82 8.96 -10.53
N THR A 565 -19.87 10.22 -10.06
CA THR A 565 -20.94 11.18 -10.40
C THR A 565 -20.59 12.09 -11.58
N GLN A 566 -19.30 12.27 -11.90
CA GLN A 566 -18.82 13.16 -12.96
C GLN A 566 -17.65 12.52 -13.71
N CYS A 567 -17.55 12.78 -15.01
CA CYS A 567 -16.38 12.40 -15.82
C CYS A 567 -15.13 13.17 -15.35
N PRO A 568 -13.93 12.56 -15.42
CA PRO A 568 -12.67 13.25 -15.11
C PRO A 568 -12.50 14.55 -15.91
N ASP A 569 -11.82 15.54 -15.32
CA ASP A 569 -11.80 16.97 -15.68
C ASP A 569 -11.39 17.33 -17.14
N LEU A 570 -10.96 16.36 -17.95
CA LEU A 570 -10.62 16.54 -19.36
C LEU A 570 -11.83 16.47 -20.33
N PHE A 571 -13.04 16.11 -19.88
CA PHE A 571 -14.22 15.93 -20.74
C PHE A 571 -15.51 16.53 -20.17
N ILE A 572 -15.45 17.79 -19.72
CA ILE A 572 -16.62 18.53 -19.23
C ILE A 572 -17.67 18.64 -20.36
N GLY A 573 -18.83 17.99 -20.20
CA GLY A 573 -19.99 18.12 -21.09
C GLY A 573 -20.46 16.87 -21.83
N ARG A 574 -19.74 15.73 -21.75
CA ARG A 574 -20.21 14.43 -22.28
C ARG A 574 -20.52 13.47 -21.13
N GLN A 575 -21.76 13.45 -20.66
CA GLN A 575 -22.22 12.43 -19.71
C GLN A 575 -22.91 11.28 -20.45
N PRO A 576 -22.52 10.02 -20.18
CA PRO A 576 -23.26 8.87 -20.68
C PRO A 576 -24.68 8.81 -20.09
N SER A 577 -25.61 8.16 -20.80
CA SER A 577 -26.97 7.92 -20.30
C SER A 577 -27.05 6.85 -19.21
N TRP A 578 -25.93 6.16 -18.94
CA TRP A 578 -25.81 5.12 -17.92
C TRP A 578 -24.98 5.62 -16.72
N VAL A 579 -25.25 5.02 -15.56
CA VAL A 579 -24.50 5.30 -14.33
C VAL A 579 -23.06 4.83 -14.46
N MET A 580 -22.12 5.70 -14.11
CA MET A 580 -20.68 5.47 -14.21
C MET A 580 -20.14 4.81 -12.95
N TYR A 581 -19.30 3.79 -13.15
CA TYR A 581 -18.56 3.11 -12.11
C TYR A 581 -17.08 3.04 -12.49
N ILE A 582 -16.22 2.95 -11.48
CA ILE A 582 -14.79 2.70 -11.61
C ILE A 582 -14.43 1.47 -10.77
N HIS A 583 -13.56 0.63 -11.34
CA HIS A 583 -12.98 -0.51 -10.65
C HIS A 583 -11.70 -0.04 -9.96
N ASP A 584 -11.67 -0.04 -8.63
CA ASP A 584 -10.50 0.36 -7.86
C ASP A 584 -9.45 -0.76 -7.82
N THR A 585 -8.73 -0.93 -8.93
CA THR A 585 -7.68 -1.95 -9.07
C THR A 585 -6.44 -1.69 -8.20
N PHE A 586 -6.33 -0.51 -7.60
CA PHE A 586 -5.19 -0.08 -6.76
C PHE A 586 -5.54 -0.03 -5.27
N GLY A 587 -6.77 -0.39 -4.91
CA GLY A 587 -7.20 -0.48 -3.52
C GLY A 587 -6.25 -1.36 -2.70
N LYS A 588 -6.02 -0.95 -1.45
CA LYS A 588 -5.08 -1.62 -0.52
C LYS A 588 -5.32 -3.12 -0.39
N SER A 589 -6.59 -3.55 -0.43
CA SER A 589 -6.99 -4.97 -0.32
C SER A 589 -6.67 -5.78 -1.58
N GLU A 590 -7.01 -5.27 -2.77
CA GLU A 590 -6.75 -5.95 -4.04
C GLU A 590 -5.24 -6.00 -4.34
N GLY A 591 -4.53 -4.89 -4.11
CA GLY A 591 -3.08 -4.82 -4.28
C GLY A 591 -2.35 -5.83 -3.40
N MET A 592 -2.74 -5.95 -2.12
CA MET A 592 -2.16 -6.94 -1.21
C MET A 592 -2.38 -8.38 -1.71
N LEU A 593 -3.55 -8.71 -2.25
CA LEU A 593 -3.83 -10.04 -2.78
C LEU A 593 -2.97 -10.36 -4.01
N ARG A 594 -2.78 -9.39 -4.92
CA ARG A 594 -1.91 -9.56 -6.11
C ARG A 594 -0.45 -9.77 -5.72
N VAL A 595 0.02 -9.12 -4.66
CA VAL A 595 1.37 -9.36 -4.10
C VAL A 595 1.49 -10.77 -3.54
N ILE A 596 0.50 -11.23 -2.77
CA ILE A 596 0.47 -12.60 -2.25
C ILE A 596 0.46 -13.60 -3.40
N ASP A 597 -0.31 -13.34 -4.45
CA ASP A 597 -0.32 -14.14 -5.68
C ASP A 597 1.08 -14.16 -6.35
N GLY A 598 1.77 -13.02 -6.39
CA GLY A 598 3.18 -12.93 -6.83
C GLY A 598 4.13 -13.84 -6.03
N TYR A 599 4.01 -13.85 -4.70
CA TYR A 599 4.78 -14.77 -3.84
C TYR A 599 4.45 -16.25 -4.13
N MET A 600 3.18 -16.58 -4.31
CA MET A 600 2.75 -17.93 -4.67
C MET A 600 3.35 -18.37 -6.03
N ALA A 601 3.44 -17.46 -7.01
CA ALA A 601 4.08 -17.75 -8.31
C ALA A 601 5.57 -18.09 -8.15
N LEU A 602 6.30 -17.34 -7.33
CA LEU A 602 7.73 -17.60 -7.08
C LEU A 602 7.93 -18.89 -6.31
N PHE A 603 7.07 -19.19 -5.34
CA PHE A 603 7.12 -20.46 -4.63
C PHE A 603 6.91 -21.66 -5.59
N VAL A 604 5.89 -21.59 -6.46
CA VAL A 604 5.66 -22.63 -7.49
C VAL A 604 6.86 -22.72 -8.45
N SER A 605 7.43 -21.59 -8.84
CA SER A 605 8.62 -21.53 -9.71
C SER A 605 9.84 -22.20 -9.05
N LEU A 606 10.06 -21.99 -7.75
CA LEU A 606 11.12 -22.65 -6.99
C LEU A 606 10.90 -24.17 -6.93
N LEU A 607 9.68 -24.62 -6.61
CA LEU A 607 9.34 -26.05 -6.63
C LEU A 607 9.59 -26.67 -8.01
N TYR A 608 9.28 -25.93 -9.07
CA TYR A 608 9.51 -26.35 -10.44
C TYR A 608 10.99 -26.60 -10.73
N VAL A 609 11.89 -25.71 -10.28
CA VAL A 609 13.35 -25.89 -10.42
C VAL A 609 13.82 -27.16 -9.71
N PHE A 610 13.37 -27.41 -8.48
CA PHE A 610 13.75 -28.62 -7.73
C PHE A 610 13.29 -29.89 -8.44
N VAL A 611 12.03 -29.92 -8.89
CA VAL A 611 11.46 -31.08 -9.59
C VAL A 611 12.13 -31.30 -10.96
N ALA A 612 12.39 -30.23 -11.71
CA ALA A 612 13.08 -30.29 -12.99
C ALA A 612 14.52 -30.79 -12.83
N PHE A 613 15.25 -30.31 -11.81
CA PHE A 613 16.57 -30.82 -11.47
C PHE A 613 16.51 -32.33 -11.13
N GLY A 614 15.54 -32.73 -10.31
CA GLY A 614 15.26 -34.14 -10.02
C GLY A 614 15.03 -34.98 -11.27
N LEU A 615 14.22 -34.49 -12.21
CA LEU A 615 13.95 -35.13 -13.49
C LEU A 615 15.24 -35.28 -14.34
N VAL A 616 16.04 -34.21 -14.46
CA VAL A 616 17.31 -34.24 -15.21
C VAL A 616 18.29 -35.24 -14.60
N VAL A 617 18.39 -35.30 -13.27
CA VAL A 617 19.23 -36.30 -12.56
C VAL A 617 18.72 -37.71 -12.78
N ALA A 618 17.40 -37.95 -12.64
CA ALA A 618 16.78 -39.26 -12.85
C ALA A 618 16.99 -39.75 -14.30
N VAL A 619 16.78 -38.88 -15.28
CA VAL A 619 17.02 -39.17 -16.71
C VAL A 619 18.50 -39.41 -16.97
N SER A 620 19.41 -38.62 -16.38
CA SER A 620 20.85 -38.82 -16.52
C SER A 620 21.31 -40.16 -15.96
N ARG A 621 20.78 -40.57 -14.80
CA ARG A 621 21.01 -41.90 -14.22
C ARG A 621 20.43 -43.01 -15.11
N ALA A 622 19.21 -42.84 -15.63
CA ALA A 622 18.59 -43.79 -16.54
C ALA A 622 19.38 -43.92 -17.88
N ARG A 623 19.89 -42.81 -18.43
CA ARG A 623 20.76 -42.80 -19.62
C ARG A 623 22.10 -43.50 -19.35
N ARG A 624 22.72 -43.30 -18.17
CA ARG A 624 23.94 -44.05 -17.78
C ARG A 624 23.68 -45.55 -17.70
N ARG A 625 22.55 -45.97 -17.11
CA ARG A 625 22.13 -47.39 -17.10
C ARG A 625 21.95 -47.94 -18.51
N ARG A 626 21.29 -47.19 -19.41
CA ARG A 626 21.07 -47.60 -20.81
C ARG A 626 22.34 -47.62 -21.65
N LYS A 627 23.30 -46.69 -21.44
CA LYS A 627 24.61 -46.71 -22.14
C LYS A 627 25.43 -47.97 -21.87
N SER A 628 25.18 -48.69 -20.77
CA SER A 628 25.81 -49.99 -20.50
C SER A 628 25.29 -51.13 -21.41
N LEU A 629 24.17 -50.91 -22.11
CA LEU A 629 23.55 -51.81 -23.08
C LEU A 629 23.58 -51.12 -24.46
N LYS A 630 24.49 -51.52 -25.36
CA LYS A 630 24.82 -50.74 -26.57
C LYS A 630 23.64 -50.45 -27.51
N ASN A 631 23.78 -49.29 -28.17
CA ASN A 631 23.16 -48.77 -29.39
C ASN A 631 21.65 -48.49 -29.39
N GLU A 632 21.29 -47.25 -29.07
CA GLU A 632 20.24 -46.53 -29.81
C GLU A 632 20.56 -45.03 -29.89
N LYS A 633 20.52 -44.51 -31.13
CA LYS A 633 20.55 -43.08 -31.43
C LYS A 633 19.11 -42.63 -31.67
N SER A 634 18.31 -42.48 -30.61
CA SER A 634 16.97 -41.86 -30.71
C SER A 634 16.44 -41.47 -29.33
N SER A 635 16.10 -40.19 -29.15
CA SER A 635 15.28 -39.55 -28.08
C SER A 635 15.84 -38.23 -27.52
N SER A 636 16.93 -37.67 -28.07
CA SER A 636 17.45 -36.37 -27.61
C SER A 636 16.48 -35.22 -27.87
N ASN A 637 15.80 -35.23 -29.02
CA ASN A 637 15.02 -34.09 -29.50
C ASN A 637 13.70 -33.91 -28.72
N THR A 638 13.01 -35.02 -28.40
CA THR A 638 11.76 -34.99 -27.64
C THR A 638 11.99 -34.62 -26.16
N GLN A 639 13.13 -35.01 -25.59
CA GLN A 639 13.52 -34.59 -24.24
C GLN A 639 13.90 -33.11 -24.18
N ALA A 640 14.59 -32.59 -25.20
CA ALA A 640 14.88 -31.18 -25.32
C ALA A 640 13.58 -30.34 -25.40
N LEU A 641 12.58 -30.81 -26.16
CA LEU A 641 11.30 -30.13 -26.31
C LEU A 641 10.52 -30.02 -24.98
N VAL A 642 10.51 -31.09 -24.16
CA VAL A 642 9.89 -31.07 -22.82
C VAL A 642 10.62 -30.12 -21.87
N ILE A 643 11.96 -30.06 -21.94
CA ILE A 643 12.75 -29.13 -21.13
C ILE A 643 12.50 -27.68 -21.57
N MET A 644 12.39 -27.42 -22.88
CA MET A 644 12.08 -26.08 -23.39
C MET A 644 10.72 -25.58 -22.88
N MET A 645 9.66 -26.39 -22.99
CA MET A 645 8.33 -26.08 -22.47
C MET A 645 8.36 -25.77 -20.96
N ALA A 646 9.12 -26.58 -20.22
CA ALA A 646 9.34 -26.41 -18.80
C ALA A 646 10.05 -25.09 -18.45
N MET A 647 11.05 -24.70 -19.25
CA MET A 647 11.75 -23.42 -19.10
C MET A 647 10.83 -22.22 -19.39
N PHE A 648 10.02 -22.28 -20.45
CA PHE A 648 9.07 -21.21 -20.77
C PHE A 648 8.06 -21.00 -19.64
N MET A 649 7.52 -22.07 -19.07
CA MET A 649 6.60 -21.98 -17.93
C MET A 649 7.28 -21.37 -16.69
N PHE A 650 8.52 -21.78 -16.40
CA PHE A 650 9.30 -21.22 -15.29
C PHE A 650 9.58 -19.73 -15.48
N ILE A 651 10.01 -19.32 -16.68
CA ILE A 651 10.30 -17.92 -16.99
C ILE A 651 9.03 -17.07 -16.88
N SER A 652 7.90 -17.58 -17.39
CA SER A 652 6.60 -16.91 -17.27
C SER A 652 6.21 -16.66 -15.81
N GLU A 653 6.17 -17.69 -14.96
CA GLU A 653 5.77 -17.56 -13.56
C GLU A 653 6.76 -16.72 -12.74
N SER A 654 8.06 -16.87 -13.01
CA SER A 654 9.10 -16.06 -12.35
C SER A 654 9.00 -14.58 -12.72
N THR A 655 8.74 -14.29 -13.99
CA THR A 655 8.56 -12.91 -14.47
C THR A 655 7.34 -12.27 -13.84
N TYR A 656 6.21 -13.00 -13.80
CA TYR A 656 5.00 -12.52 -13.12
C TYR A 656 5.27 -12.20 -11.64
N GLY A 657 5.86 -13.15 -10.90
CA GLY A 657 6.14 -12.96 -9.48
C GLY A 657 7.13 -11.81 -9.21
N ALA A 658 8.17 -11.68 -10.03
CA ALA A 658 9.15 -10.61 -9.91
C ALA A 658 8.53 -9.22 -10.13
N LEU A 659 7.63 -9.07 -11.11
CA LEU A 659 6.98 -7.79 -11.41
C LEU A 659 6.19 -7.27 -10.19
N PHE A 660 5.36 -8.10 -9.56
CA PHE A 660 4.56 -7.69 -8.41
C PHE A 660 5.38 -7.49 -7.13
N LEU A 661 6.49 -8.21 -6.96
CA LEU A 661 7.44 -7.92 -5.87
C LEU A 661 8.14 -6.58 -6.09
N LEU A 662 8.67 -6.35 -7.30
CA LEU A 662 9.35 -5.10 -7.61
C LEU A 662 8.39 -3.91 -7.45
N SER A 663 7.16 -4.03 -7.97
CA SER A 663 6.15 -2.99 -7.88
C SER A 663 5.82 -2.64 -6.42
N SER A 664 5.84 -3.62 -5.53
CA SER A 664 5.38 -3.48 -4.13
C SER A 664 6.48 -3.26 -3.09
N PHE A 665 7.75 -3.38 -3.47
CA PHE A 665 8.87 -3.03 -2.58
C PHE A 665 9.58 -1.75 -3.02
N PHE A 666 9.74 -1.55 -4.33
CA PHE A 666 10.54 -0.44 -4.86
C PHE A 666 9.67 0.70 -5.40
N PHE A 667 8.51 0.38 -5.97
CA PHE A 667 7.67 1.36 -6.68
C PHE A 667 6.39 1.74 -5.94
N VAL A 668 6.22 1.36 -4.67
CA VAL A 668 4.97 1.57 -3.89
C VAL A 668 4.45 3.01 -3.98
N ASP A 669 5.37 3.97 -3.87
CA ASP A 669 5.09 5.41 -3.81
C ASP A 669 5.43 6.12 -5.12
N PHE A 670 5.46 5.39 -6.25
CA PHE A 670 5.82 5.91 -7.57
C PHE A 670 4.75 5.54 -8.61
N GLU A 671 4.51 6.43 -9.56
CA GLU A 671 3.56 6.19 -10.66
C GLU A 671 3.96 5.00 -11.54
N GLU A 672 5.26 4.70 -11.66
CA GLU A 672 5.76 3.56 -12.42
C GLU A 672 5.22 2.23 -11.94
N ARG A 673 4.72 2.15 -10.70
CA ARG A 673 3.99 0.97 -10.22
C ARG A 673 2.90 0.55 -11.20
N THR A 674 2.12 1.52 -11.70
CA THR A 674 1.02 1.28 -12.64
C THR A 674 1.52 0.70 -13.95
N TYR A 675 2.66 1.18 -14.45
CA TYR A 675 3.26 0.72 -15.69
C TYR A 675 3.93 -0.65 -15.53
N LEU A 676 4.61 -0.89 -14.41
CA LEU A 676 5.24 -2.16 -14.07
C LEU A 676 4.23 -3.28 -13.85
N GLU A 677 3.14 -3.00 -13.14
CA GLU A 677 2.06 -3.98 -12.98
C GLU A 677 1.43 -4.33 -14.33
N GLN A 678 1.31 -3.36 -15.25
CA GLN A 678 0.83 -3.62 -16.61
C GLN A 678 1.77 -4.48 -17.45
N LEU A 679 3.07 -4.58 -17.12
CA LEU A 679 4.00 -5.50 -17.80
C LEU A 679 3.69 -6.98 -17.53
N GLU A 680 2.75 -7.30 -16.62
CA GLU A 680 2.29 -8.68 -16.40
C GLU A 680 1.84 -9.36 -17.70
N VAL A 681 1.35 -8.59 -18.68
CA VAL A 681 0.94 -9.08 -20.01
C VAL A 681 2.06 -9.81 -20.75
N PHE A 682 3.33 -9.47 -20.48
CA PHE A 682 4.48 -10.19 -21.04
C PHE A 682 4.55 -11.63 -20.51
N ALA A 683 4.43 -11.81 -19.19
CA ALA A 683 4.39 -13.13 -18.57
C ALA A 683 3.18 -13.94 -19.10
N MET A 684 2.00 -13.32 -19.17
CA MET A 684 0.80 -13.97 -19.69
C MET A 684 0.96 -14.41 -21.15
N THR A 685 1.66 -13.63 -21.98
CA THR A 685 1.97 -13.97 -23.37
C THR A 685 2.89 -15.19 -23.46
N LEU A 686 3.94 -15.26 -22.64
CA LEU A 686 4.82 -16.42 -22.57
C LEU A 686 4.05 -17.70 -22.16
N SER A 687 3.13 -17.58 -21.20
CA SER A 687 2.25 -18.67 -20.80
C SER A 687 1.37 -19.16 -21.96
N MET A 688 0.81 -18.25 -22.77
CA MET A 688 0.00 -18.61 -23.93
C MET A 688 0.81 -19.30 -25.03
N ILE A 689 2.02 -18.80 -25.31
CA ILE A 689 2.91 -19.45 -26.29
C ILE A 689 3.25 -20.87 -25.83
N ASN A 690 3.49 -21.05 -24.52
CA ASN A 690 3.72 -22.36 -23.93
C ASN A 690 2.51 -23.30 -24.08
N SER A 691 1.29 -22.78 -23.91
CA SER A 691 0.05 -23.53 -24.12
C SER A 691 -0.11 -24.00 -25.58
N ILE A 692 0.08 -23.09 -26.56
CA ILE A 692 0.04 -23.43 -28.00
C ILE A 692 0.99 -24.58 -28.34
N ALA A 693 2.16 -24.61 -27.69
CA ALA A 693 3.15 -25.66 -27.90
C ALA A 693 2.68 -27.05 -27.41
N HIS A 694 1.73 -27.17 -26.47
CA HIS A 694 1.29 -28.47 -25.92
C HIS A 694 0.77 -29.42 -27.00
N CYS A 695 -0.01 -28.91 -27.96
CA CYS A 695 -0.54 -29.71 -29.07
C CYS A 695 0.60 -30.27 -29.94
N LEU A 696 1.56 -29.42 -30.31
CA LEU A 696 2.73 -29.80 -31.11
C LEU A 696 3.60 -30.84 -30.38
N ILE A 697 3.77 -30.67 -29.07
CA ILE A 697 4.55 -31.57 -28.22
C ILE A 697 3.88 -32.93 -28.12
N CYS A 698 2.56 -32.98 -27.91
CA CYS A 698 1.82 -34.24 -27.86
C CYS A 698 1.92 -35.00 -29.18
N PHE A 699 1.82 -34.30 -30.30
CA PHE A 699 2.00 -34.87 -31.64
C PHE A 699 3.41 -35.44 -31.85
N ALA A 700 4.46 -34.71 -31.45
CA ALA A 700 5.84 -35.17 -31.58
C ALA A 700 6.16 -36.37 -30.66
N MET A 701 5.64 -36.36 -29.43
CA MET A 701 6.00 -37.34 -28.40
C MET A 701 5.31 -38.70 -28.55
N SER A 702 4.11 -38.76 -29.12
CA SER A 702 3.24 -39.93 -28.99
C SER A 702 2.72 -40.45 -30.32
N SER A 703 3.03 -41.72 -30.63
CA SER A 703 2.42 -42.42 -31.76
C SER A 703 0.91 -42.56 -31.59
N GLN A 704 0.43 -42.86 -30.38
CA GLN A 704 -1.01 -42.95 -30.08
C GLN A 704 -1.74 -41.65 -30.40
N TYR A 705 -1.14 -40.50 -30.09
CA TYR A 705 -1.72 -39.20 -30.42
C TYR A 705 -1.80 -39.00 -31.94
N ARG A 706 -0.75 -39.35 -32.68
CA ARG A 706 -0.71 -39.25 -34.15
C ARG A 706 -1.76 -40.16 -34.80
N ASP A 707 -1.92 -41.39 -34.32
CA ASP A 707 -2.91 -42.34 -34.85
C ASP A 707 -4.35 -41.82 -34.68
N VAL A 708 -4.65 -41.25 -33.50
CA VAL A 708 -5.95 -40.62 -33.22
C VAL A 708 -6.21 -39.44 -34.17
N VAL A 709 -5.21 -38.58 -34.37
CA VAL A 709 -5.29 -37.44 -35.31
C VAL A 709 -5.60 -37.94 -36.72
N MET A 710 -4.83 -38.91 -37.22
CA MET A 710 -5.02 -39.45 -38.57
C MET A 710 -6.39 -40.10 -38.74
N ARG A 711 -6.90 -40.79 -37.71
CA ARG A 711 -8.25 -41.36 -37.73
C ARG A 711 -9.34 -40.28 -37.79
N LEU A 712 -9.25 -39.25 -36.95
CA LEU A 712 -10.23 -38.15 -36.94
C LEU A 712 -10.22 -37.39 -38.26
N TRP A 713 -9.03 -37.16 -38.82
CA TRP A 713 -8.86 -36.55 -40.13
C TRP A 713 -9.51 -37.36 -41.25
N ASN A 714 -9.26 -38.67 -41.29
CA ASN A 714 -9.85 -39.56 -42.29
C ASN A 714 -11.38 -39.62 -42.19
N HIS A 715 -11.95 -39.58 -40.99
CA HIS A 715 -13.41 -39.51 -40.81
C HIS A 715 -14.02 -38.20 -41.36
N LEU A 716 -13.32 -37.07 -41.22
CA LEU A 716 -13.74 -35.79 -41.80
C LEU A 716 -13.60 -35.77 -43.33
N TYR A 717 -12.59 -36.44 -43.88
CA TYR A 717 -12.35 -36.51 -45.33
C TYR A 717 -13.32 -37.45 -46.06
N ILE A 718 -13.68 -38.59 -45.44
CA ILE A 718 -14.59 -39.60 -46.03
C ILE A 718 -16.06 -39.11 -46.11
N GLN A 719 -16.44 -38.05 -45.39
CA GLN A 719 -17.76 -37.43 -45.49
C GLN A 719 -17.92 -36.39 -46.61
N ARG A 720 -16.87 -36.08 -47.40
CA ARG A 720 -17.03 -35.23 -48.61
C ARG A 720 -17.59 -36.06 -49.78
N PRO A 721 -18.66 -35.60 -50.47
CA PRO A 721 -19.28 -36.36 -51.56
C PRO A 721 -18.32 -36.55 -52.73
N SER A 722 -18.25 -37.79 -53.18
CA SER A 722 -17.49 -38.32 -54.32
C SER A 722 -17.99 -37.77 -55.66
N SER A 723 -17.60 -36.55 -56.04
CA SER A 723 -17.82 -36.08 -57.42
C SER A 723 -16.71 -35.21 -58.02
N LEU A 724 -15.57 -34.99 -57.33
CA LEU A 724 -14.44 -34.25 -57.92
C LEU A 724 -13.08 -34.89 -57.55
N LEU A 725 -12.52 -35.58 -58.55
CA LEU A 725 -11.12 -36.00 -58.79
C LEU A 725 -10.58 -37.38 -58.33
N ASN A 726 -9.73 -37.89 -59.23
CA ASN A 726 -9.13 -39.21 -59.46
C ASN A 726 -8.32 -39.85 -58.30
N PRO A 727 -8.08 -41.18 -58.33
CA PRO A 727 -7.30 -41.87 -57.31
C PRO A 727 -5.80 -41.59 -57.47
N VAL A 728 -5.16 -41.07 -56.42
CA VAL A 728 -3.70 -40.89 -56.30
C VAL A 728 -3.30 -41.31 -54.85
N PRO A 729 -2.12 -41.94 -54.64
CA PRO A 729 -2.01 -43.13 -53.80
C PRO A 729 -1.83 -42.85 -52.31
N VAL A 730 -2.06 -43.92 -51.54
CA VAL A 730 -1.73 -44.07 -50.12
C VAL A 730 -0.32 -43.54 -49.85
N PHE A 731 -0.22 -42.42 -49.12
CA PHE A 731 1.06 -41.84 -48.72
C PHE A 731 1.74 -42.73 -47.68
N LYS A 732 2.84 -43.37 -48.10
CA LYS A 732 3.81 -44.04 -47.24
C LYS A 732 4.98 -43.08 -47.02
N GLY A 733 5.04 -42.46 -45.85
CA GLY A 733 6.24 -41.92 -45.22
C GLY A 733 6.79 -40.56 -45.70
N ARG A 734 6.51 -39.50 -44.93
CA ARG A 734 7.51 -38.53 -44.42
C ARG A 734 6.85 -37.60 -43.39
N ASP A 735 7.44 -37.47 -42.20
CA ASP A 735 6.90 -36.67 -41.08
C ASP A 735 6.82 -35.16 -41.38
N ASP A 736 7.56 -34.68 -42.39
CA ASP A 736 7.77 -33.25 -42.64
C ASP A 736 6.60 -32.56 -43.39
N GLN A 737 5.74 -33.30 -44.10
CA GLN A 737 4.59 -32.71 -44.83
C GLN A 737 3.34 -32.54 -43.96
N ILE A 738 3.26 -33.19 -42.80
CA ILE A 738 2.05 -33.21 -41.96
C ILE A 738 1.96 -31.95 -41.07
N ILE A 739 3.09 -31.35 -40.69
CA ILE A 739 3.15 -30.17 -39.82
C ILE A 739 2.56 -28.92 -40.51
N VAL A 740 2.78 -28.77 -41.82
CA VAL A 740 2.33 -27.59 -42.59
C VAL A 740 0.80 -27.53 -42.74
N TYR A 741 0.11 -28.67 -42.74
CA TYR A 741 -1.35 -28.75 -42.86
C TYR A 741 -2.10 -28.75 -41.52
N PHE A 742 -1.39 -28.77 -40.39
CA PHE A 742 -1.97 -28.68 -39.06
C PHE A 742 -2.07 -27.22 -38.56
N ILE A 743 -1.41 -26.28 -39.25
CA ILE A 743 -1.30 -24.86 -38.90
C ILE A 743 -2.16 -23.97 -39.81
N ILE A 744 -2.72 -24.52 -40.90
CA ILE A 744 -3.72 -23.89 -41.78
C ILE A 744 -5.08 -24.48 -41.45
#